data_AF-A0A813SGJ1-F1
#
_entry.id   AF-A0A813SGJ1-F1
#
_cell.length_a   1.000
_cell.length_b   1.000
_cell.length_c   1.000
_cell.angle_alpha   90.00
_cell.angle_beta   90.00
_cell.angle_gamma   90.00
#
_symmetry.space_group_name_H-M   'P 1'
#
loop_
_entity.id
_entity.type
_entity.pdbx_description
1 polymer ?
#
loop_
_entity_poly.entity_id
_entity_poly.type
_entity_poly.pdbx_seq_one_letter_code
_entity_poly.pdbx_strand_id
1 'polypeptide(L)'
;MIVNKNRQDELSVVRASIPLQVLCHVHRPIVVLWFFAEILIFIWKGVIGTYYHDWTIYGFEIFALCLTLTLEFIRLQLTLYANLTENLFLIILCFILCLMGILALLYWVIWQWIVLKLEFVIGLTQVVFIFCELIMSITAIAAFCKKPMKSESRLLKCSVLLEDAYQFRSISHKMSPSTVLTWYRWYWSSYIQRLIAFIVSIYLLLIFIQYPSSLSQSSDVRTQSTRHTLPCWLQLLIEATCILIFYIDAIIRSYLIGIRHVKRKPWLIAYFVITTISLIDLIISCIMGCKEKTVNIRQLLRPFFLAVISREMKKILNSLRKSFLQILSVTILLVIHVYFFSVIGMILFPPVQNTKRSDEGTKYFPDFGDSLLSLIVLLTTANNPDITLPAYSRNRLYIIYFAIFLTIGLYCLMNLFTVIKMNTFKEFFTTSMQNSLFRRRLAIRACFDTFVEREPSENNENIQFVLNSRTTAPFRIVKFVISSSELPPTHQKEIIDTLARGENANDISWDSFSVAMLSLDIDLAKPLEEPVQYTGIWTIMQIIGVSKYLTWFANGIGLLNVVILVIEAGLRYHSQFFTIDAVLSTLHVTHWGIYHSLSITNSEVVRDSKGTATSLWAITRIINLFVILRIIRWMPHFTCLFYSYAILGMWLFRGVIVAPPDWHNKDFPCGSFEQSNYWANNFDDFYSSVVVLYDIMLINNWGTFLTGIRSFTTRWSQLYFVSWWFISNVYILALVLGFIVELFSLNVARIEENIGGDGSSQTYFVKTLFHLFKRSLREPSDDEINFALKKYKRLYQNTEEDDHYTLKFIILCFLLFMATIFAKIFGLMILEICYDTFFFNGQWVNEIREVYMIHV
;
A
#
# COMPACT_ATOMS: atom_id res chain seq x y z
N MET A 1 33.60 -19.41 -53.71
CA MET A 1 34.68 -19.08 -52.76
C MET A 1 34.28 -19.57 -51.39
N ILE A 2 35.20 -20.28 -50.74
CA ILE A 2 35.03 -21.13 -49.56
C ILE A 2 34.62 -20.29 -48.34
N VAL A 3 33.42 -20.51 -47.80
CA VAL A 3 33.01 -20.01 -46.47
C VAL A 3 32.36 -21.15 -45.70
N ASN A 4 33.14 -21.67 -44.75
CA ASN A 4 32.82 -22.39 -43.53
C ASN A 4 31.56 -23.26 -43.47
N LYS A 5 31.82 -24.55 -43.68
CA LYS A 5 30.98 -25.72 -43.46
C LYS A 5 31.08 -26.24 -42.00
N ASN A 6 31.05 -25.37 -41.00
CA ASN A 6 31.07 -25.73 -39.55
C ASN A 6 29.90 -25.10 -38.79
N ARG A 7 28.67 -25.35 -39.27
CA ARG A 7 27.41 -24.99 -38.58
C ARG A 7 26.46 -26.19 -38.57
N GLN A 8 27.01 -27.38 -38.35
CA GLN A 8 26.27 -28.61 -38.10
C GLN A 8 26.73 -29.09 -36.73
N ASP A 9 25.88 -28.82 -35.74
CA ASP A 9 25.79 -29.42 -34.38
C ASP A 9 25.40 -28.38 -33.31
N GLU A 10 24.39 -27.57 -33.63
CA GLU A 10 23.42 -27.10 -32.63
C GLU A 10 22.04 -27.47 -33.19
N LEU A 11 21.61 -28.72 -32.97
CA LEU A 11 20.19 -29.04 -33.06
C LEU A 11 19.50 -28.16 -32.01
N SER A 12 18.88 -27.07 -32.47
CA SER A 12 17.89 -26.35 -31.69
C SER A 12 16.78 -27.35 -31.38
N VAL A 13 16.87 -28.00 -30.23
CA VAL A 13 15.80 -28.82 -29.67
C VAL A 13 14.61 -27.88 -29.52
N VAL A 14 13.69 -27.93 -30.47
CA VAL A 14 12.40 -27.23 -30.38
C VAL A 14 11.75 -27.68 -29.07
N ARG A 15 11.59 -26.76 -28.11
CA ARG A 15 11.06 -27.07 -26.77
C ARG A 15 9.54 -26.97 -26.72
N ALA A 16 8.90 -26.56 -27.81
CA ALA A 16 7.45 -26.47 -27.93
C ALA A 16 6.76 -27.80 -27.62
N SER A 17 5.69 -27.76 -26.84
CA SER A 17 4.93 -28.95 -26.46
C SER A 17 4.04 -29.40 -27.63
N ILE A 18 4.45 -30.47 -28.31
CA ILE A 18 3.69 -31.11 -29.39
C ILE A 18 2.27 -31.50 -28.94
N PRO A 19 2.07 -32.19 -27.79
CA PRO A 19 0.72 -32.57 -27.38
C PRO A 19 -0.18 -31.38 -27.01
N LEU A 20 0.36 -30.26 -26.52
CA LEU A 20 -0.42 -29.01 -26.35
C LEU A 20 -0.86 -28.44 -27.71
N GLN A 21 0.03 -28.48 -28.71
CA GLN A 21 -0.26 -28.01 -30.06
C GLN A 21 -1.36 -28.83 -30.74
N VAL A 22 -1.32 -30.16 -30.60
CA VAL A 22 -2.36 -31.06 -31.12
C VAL A 22 -3.71 -30.78 -30.46
N LEU A 23 -3.73 -30.62 -29.13
CA LEU A 23 -4.95 -30.38 -28.38
C LEU A 23 -5.64 -29.07 -28.81
N CYS A 24 -4.90 -27.97 -28.94
CA CYS A 24 -5.45 -26.69 -29.42
C CYS A 24 -5.97 -26.78 -30.86
N HIS A 25 -5.40 -27.65 -31.70
CA HIS A 25 -5.84 -27.84 -33.08
C HIS A 25 -7.18 -28.59 -33.14
N VAL A 26 -7.35 -29.61 -32.28
CA VAL A 26 -8.60 -30.37 -32.14
C VAL A 26 -9.70 -29.54 -31.48
N HIS A 27 -9.35 -28.66 -30.54
CA HIS A 27 -10.32 -27.87 -29.78
C HIS A 27 -10.98 -26.76 -30.62
N ARG A 28 -10.26 -26.14 -31.57
CA ARG A 28 -10.79 -25.09 -32.47
C ARG A 28 -12.12 -25.43 -33.16
N PRO A 29 -12.26 -26.55 -33.89
CA PRO A 29 -13.54 -26.91 -34.52
C PRO A 29 -14.63 -27.24 -33.50
N ILE A 30 -14.28 -27.74 -32.31
CA ILE A 30 -15.22 -28.10 -31.25
C ILE A 30 -15.89 -26.85 -30.63
N VAL A 31 -15.14 -25.75 -30.46
CA VAL A 31 -15.71 -24.45 -30.01
C VAL A 31 -16.72 -23.91 -31.03
N VAL A 32 -16.40 -24.01 -32.32
CA VAL A 32 -17.30 -23.56 -33.40
C VAL A 32 -18.59 -24.38 -33.41
N LEU A 33 -18.49 -25.71 -33.26
CA LEU A 33 -19.65 -26.60 -33.17
C LEU A 33 -20.52 -26.31 -31.95
N TRP A 34 -19.91 -26.04 -30.79
CA TRP A 34 -20.64 -25.64 -29.58
C TRP A 34 -21.40 -24.33 -29.79
N PHE A 35 -20.78 -23.31 -30.37
CA PHE A 35 -21.46 -22.03 -30.65
C PHE A 35 -22.70 -22.20 -31.53
N PHE A 36 -22.61 -22.98 -32.61
CA PHE A 36 -23.77 -23.25 -33.46
C PHE A 36 -24.85 -24.07 -32.75
N ALA A 37 -24.46 -25.03 -31.91
CA ALA A 37 -25.40 -25.80 -31.10
C ALA A 37 -26.14 -24.92 -30.09
N GLU A 38 -25.43 -24.02 -29.40
CA GLU A 38 -26.04 -23.06 -28.47
C GLU A 38 -26.99 -22.09 -29.18
N ILE A 39 -26.63 -21.58 -30.37
CA ILE A 39 -27.54 -20.74 -31.16
C ILE A 39 -28.83 -21.50 -31.53
N LEU A 40 -28.72 -22.76 -31.94
CA LEU A 40 -29.89 -23.57 -32.30
C LEU A 40 -30.79 -23.81 -31.08
N ILE A 41 -30.20 -24.08 -29.92
CA ILE A 41 -30.95 -24.25 -28.67
C ILE A 41 -31.56 -22.92 -28.23
N PHE A 42 -30.87 -21.81 -28.42
CA PHE A 42 -31.36 -20.47 -28.13
C PHE A 42 -32.55 -20.07 -29.02
N ILE A 43 -32.48 -20.35 -30.33
CA ILE A 43 -33.60 -20.18 -31.27
C ILE A 43 -34.78 -21.05 -30.85
N TRP A 44 -34.52 -22.31 -30.47
CA TRP A 44 -35.56 -23.22 -30.00
C TRP A 44 -36.25 -22.72 -28.72
N LYS A 45 -35.49 -22.21 -27.74
CA LYS A 45 -36.02 -21.56 -26.53
C LYS A 45 -36.86 -20.32 -26.85
N GLY A 46 -36.44 -19.52 -27.82
CA GLY A 46 -37.16 -18.33 -28.28
C GLY A 46 -38.49 -18.64 -28.98
N VAL A 47 -38.58 -19.76 -29.72
CA VAL A 47 -39.79 -20.17 -30.45
C VAL A 47 -40.86 -20.79 -29.53
N ILE A 48 -40.45 -21.50 -28.47
CA ILE A 48 -41.39 -22.19 -27.55
C ILE A 48 -42.03 -21.23 -26.52
N GLY A 49 -41.49 -20.01 -26.35
CA GLY A 49 -42.18 -18.91 -25.70
C GLY A 49 -42.33 -18.98 -24.17
N THR A 50 -41.61 -19.86 -23.48
CA THR A 50 -41.78 -20.10 -22.03
C THR A 50 -40.73 -19.43 -21.13
N TYR A 51 -39.69 -18.78 -21.67
CA TYR A 51 -38.53 -18.34 -20.87
C TYR A 51 -38.15 -16.85 -20.98
N TYR A 52 -38.28 -16.23 -22.16
CA TYR A 52 -37.94 -14.82 -22.35
C TYR A 52 -39.19 -13.95 -22.42
N HIS A 53 -39.66 -13.47 -21.27
CA HIS A 53 -40.72 -12.46 -21.22
C HIS A 53 -40.20 -11.03 -21.48
N ASP A 54 -38.91 -10.78 -21.24
CA ASP A 54 -38.24 -9.47 -21.43
C ASP A 54 -37.17 -9.51 -22.53
N TRP A 55 -37.32 -8.64 -23.54
CA TRP A 55 -36.38 -8.50 -24.67
C TRP A 55 -34.96 -8.05 -24.28
N THR A 56 -34.80 -7.45 -23.09
CA THR A 56 -33.51 -7.00 -22.55
C THR A 56 -32.62 -8.17 -22.12
N ILE A 57 -33.21 -9.20 -21.49
CA ILE A 57 -32.53 -10.42 -21.07
C ILE A 57 -32.12 -11.22 -22.31
N TYR A 58 -33.00 -11.30 -23.29
CA TYR A 58 -32.74 -11.92 -24.59
C TYR A 58 -31.51 -11.31 -25.30
N GLY A 59 -31.39 -9.97 -25.30
CA GLY A 59 -30.23 -9.28 -25.86
C GLY A 59 -28.92 -9.51 -25.08
N PHE A 60 -29.00 -9.58 -23.74
CA PHE A 60 -27.84 -9.84 -22.89
C PHE A 60 -27.24 -11.22 -23.12
N GLU A 61 -28.07 -12.25 -23.28
CA GLU A 61 -27.59 -13.62 -23.49
C GLU A 61 -26.91 -13.82 -24.85
N ILE A 62 -27.47 -13.25 -25.92
CA ILE A 62 -26.81 -13.24 -27.24
C ILE A 62 -25.45 -12.54 -27.15
N PHE A 63 -25.40 -11.39 -26.46
CA PHE A 63 -24.16 -10.67 -26.26
C PHE A 63 -23.13 -11.50 -25.48
N ALA A 64 -23.55 -12.17 -24.39
CA ALA A 64 -22.70 -13.04 -23.60
C ALA A 64 -22.17 -14.24 -24.43
N LEU A 65 -22.99 -14.81 -25.32
CA LEU A 65 -22.59 -15.95 -26.16
C LEU A 65 -21.54 -15.53 -27.19
N CYS A 66 -21.77 -14.40 -27.86
CA CYS A 66 -20.79 -13.80 -28.78
C CYS A 66 -19.49 -13.42 -28.06
N LEU A 67 -19.57 -12.84 -26.86
CA LEU A 67 -18.40 -12.51 -26.05
C LEU A 67 -17.61 -13.77 -25.69
N THR A 68 -18.29 -14.84 -25.27
CA THR A 68 -17.66 -16.13 -24.92
C THR A 68 -16.91 -16.72 -26.12
N LEU A 69 -17.49 -16.67 -27.32
CA LEU A 69 -16.82 -17.11 -28.55
C LEU A 69 -15.55 -16.28 -28.84
N THR A 70 -15.63 -14.95 -28.75
CA THR A 70 -14.47 -14.09 -29.00
C THR A 70 -13.33 -14.36 -28.02
N LEU A 71 -13.66 -14.58 -26.74
CA LEU A 71 -12.68 -14.92 -25.71
C LEU A 71 -12.01 -16.27 -25.98
N GLU A 72 -12.78 -17.32 -26.29
CA GLU A 72 -12.23 -18.65 -26.62
C GLU A 72 -11.36 -18.63 -27.88
N PHE A 73 -11.75 -17.86 -28.90
CA PHE A 73 -10.95 -17.70 -30.11
C PHE A 73 -9.60 -17.02 -29.84
N ILE A 74 -9.61 -15.90 -29.11
CA ILE A 74 -8.39 -15.18 -28.72
C ILE A 74 -7.49 -16.10 -27.89
N ARG A 75 -8.06 -16.82 -26.92
CA ARG A 75 -7.35 -17.75 -26.05
C ARG A 75 -6.64 -18.86 -26.82
N LEU A 76 -7.32 -19.51 -27.76
CA LEU A 76 -6.76 -20.60 -28.59
C LEU A 76 -5.67 -20.10 -29.56
N GLN A 77 -5.80 -18.89 -30.11
CA GLN A 77 -4.75 -18.29 -30.95
C GLN A 77 -3.52 -17.91 -30.14
N LEU A 78 -3.74 -17.25 -28.99
CA LEU A 78 -2.66 -16.83 -28.10
C LEU A 78 -1.89 -18.05 -27.56
N THR A 79 -2.58 -19.14 -27.19
CA THR A 79 -1.95 -20.36 -26.67
C THR A 79 -1.07 -21.05 -27.70
N LEU A 80 -1.53 -21.12 -28.95
CA LEU A 80 -0.76 -21.69 -30.05
C LEU A 80 0.47 -20.83 -30.37
N TYR A 81 0.30 -19.51 -30.42
CA TYR A 81 1.40 -18.56 -30.63
C TYR A 81 2.42 -18.59 -29.48
N ALA A 82 1.96 -18.68 -28.23
CA ALA A 82 2.79 -18.76 -27.04
C ALA A 82 3.66 -20.04 -27.02
N ASN A 83 3.08 -21.18 -27.40
CA ASN A 83 3.80 -22.45 -27.48
C ASN A 83 4.85 -22.45 -28.59
N LEU A 84 4.54 -21.88 -29.76
CA LEU A 84 5.47 -21.79 -30.91
C LEU A 84 6.60 -20.79 -30.69
N THR A 85 6.34 -19.70 -29.96
CA THR A 85 7.35 -18.66 -29.67
C THR A 85 8.17 -18.94 -28.42
N GLU A 86 7.91 -20.06 -27.72
CA GLU A 86 8.52 -20.44 -26.44
C GLU A 86 8.47 -19.32 -25.39
N ASN A 87 7.48 -18.42 -25.50
CA ASN A 87 7.41 -17.22 -24.68
C ASN A 87 6.59 -17.47 -23.41
N LEU A 88 7.32 -17.67 -22.30
CA LEU A 88 6.74 -17.94 -20.98
C LEU A 88 5.69 -16.90 -20.54
N PHE A 89 5.88 -15.62 -20.86
CA PHE A 89 4.92 -14.57 -20.50
C PHE A 89 3.56 -14.78 -21.17
N LEU A 90 3.56 -15.12 -22.46
CA LEU A 90 2.32 -15.36 -23.20
C LEU A 90 1.60 -16.61 -22.69
N ILE A 91 2.32 -17.65 -22.26
CA ILE A 91 1.70 -18.86 -21.69
C ILE A 91 1.04 -18.57 -20.34
N ILE A 92 1.66 -17.72 -19.50
CA ILE A 92 1.06 -17.27 -18.23
C ILE A 92 -0.21 -16.44 -18.51
N LEU A 93 -0.18 -15.57 -19.52
CA LEU A 93 -1.37 -14.82 -19.95
C LEU A 93 -2.47 -15.76 -20.46
N CYS A 94 -2.13 -16.80 -21.22
CA CYS A 94 -3.06 -17.85 -21.63
C CYS A 94 -3.70 -18.57 -20.44
N PHE A 95 -2.92 -18.86 -19.40
CA PHE A 95 -3.44 -19.51 -18.19
C PHE A 95 -4.53 -18.67 -17.50
N ILE A 96 -4.35 -17.35 -17.43
CA ILE A 96 -5.36 -16.42 -16.90
C ILE A 96 -6.60 -16.43 -17.79
N LEU A 97 -6.42 -16.39 -19.12
CA LEU A 97 -7.53 -16.45 -20.08
C LEU A 97 -8.29 -17.79 -20.01
N CYS A 98 -7.62 -18.92 -19.72
CA CYS A 98 -8.29 -20.19 -19.45
C CYS A 98 -9.20 -20.12 -18.21
N LEU A 99 -8.75 -19.45 -17.15
CA LEU A 99 -9.54 -19.30 -15.93
C LEU A 99 -10.77 -18.40 -16.15
N MET A 100 -10.63 -17.34 -16.96
CA MET A 100 -11.76 -16.51 -17.40
C MET A 100 -12.72 -17.26 -18.33
N GLY A 101 -12.21 -18.08 -19.25
CA GLY A 101 -13.03 -18.93 -20.13
C GLY A 101 -13.83 -19.97 -19.35
N ILE A 102 -13.22 -20.60 -18.33
CA ILE A 102 -13.92 -21.52 -17.42
C ILE A 102 -15.05 -20.80 -16.68
N LEU A 103 -14.83 -19.59 -16.16
CA LEU A 103 -15.89 -18.81 -15.49
C LEU A 103 -17.04 -18.47 -16.44
N ALA A 104 -16.73 -18.09 -17.68
CA ALA A 104 -17.75 -17.82 -18.70
C ALA A 104 -18.55 -19.08 -19.07
N LEU A 105 -17.89 -20.24 -19.21
CA LEU A 105 -18.57 -21.51 -19.50
C LEU A 105 -19.35 -22.06 -18.30
N LEU A 106 -18.90 -21.81 -17.07
CA LEU A 106 -19.64 -22.14 -15.86
C LEU A 106 -20.95 -21.36 -15.77
N TYR A 107 -21.01 -20.12 -16.27
CA TYR A 107 -22.28 -19.40 -16.40
C TYR A 107 -23.27 -20.18 -17.27
N TRP A 108 -22.84 -20.66 -18.45
CA TRP A 108 -23.68 -21.47 -19.34
C TRP A 108 -24.08 -22.80 -18.70
N VAL A 109 -23.16 -23.50 -18.03
CA VAL A 109 -23.46 -24.79 -17.38
C VAL A 109 -24.39 -24.64 -16.16
N ILE A 110 -24.22 -23.59 -15.35
CA ILE A 110 -24.98 -23.43 -14.10
C ILE A 110 -26.36 -22.81 -14.36
N TRP A 111 -26.43 -21.75 -15.17
CA TRP A 111 -27.66 -20.99 -15.35
C TRP A 111 -28.57 -21.52 -16.46
N GLN A 112 -28.04 -22.21 -17.48
CA GLN A 112 -28.85 -22.70 -18.61
C GLN A 112 -29.23 -24.20 -18.48
N TRP A 113 -28.52 -24.98 -17.66
CA TRP A 113 -28.82 -26.41 -17.41
C TRP A 113 -30.25 -26.67 -16.91
N ILE A 114 -30.85 -25.70 -16.24
CA ILE A 114 -32.23 -25.75 -15.73
C ILE A 114 -33.23 -26.08 -16.85
N VAL A 115 -32.92 -25.74 -18.10
CA VAL A 115 -33.84 -25.84 -19.23
C VAL A 115 -33.58 -27.07 -20.12
N LEU A 116 -32.31 -27.44 -20.39
CA LEU A 116 -32.01 -28.54 -21.31
C LEU A 116 -30.78 -29.37 -20.90
N LYS A 117 -30.99 -30.69 -20.68
CA LYS A 117 -29.89 -31.65 -20.38
C LYS A 117 -28.81 -31.68 -21.47
N LEU A 118 -29.14 -31.29 -22.69
CA LEU A 118 -28.20 -31.22 -23.83
C LEU A 118 -27.18 -30.08 -23.65
N GLU A 119 -27.57 -28.89 -23.20
CA GLU A 119 -26.65 -27.75 -22.97
C GLU A 119 -25.60 -28.09 -21.92
N PHE A 120 -26.00 -28.82 -20.86
CA PHE A 120 -25.07 -29.32 -19.87
C PHE A 120 -24.00 -30.24 -20.47
N VAL A 121 -24.38 -31.14 -21.39
CA VAL A 121 -23.43 -32.07 -22.02
C VAL A 121 -22.45 -31.32 -22.92
N ILE A 122 -22.92 -30.35 -23.72
CA ILE A 122 -22.06 -29.63 -24.66
C ILE A 122 -21.17 -28.62 -23.90
N GLY A 123 -21.70 -27.93 -22.89
CA GLY A 123 -20.93 -27.05 -22.01
C GLY A 123 -19.87 -27.79 -21.17
N LEU A 124 -20.21 -28.96 -20.62
CA LEU A 124 -19.27 -29.81 -19.89
C LEU A 124 -18.13 -30.30 -20.79
N THR A 125 -18.44 -30.61 -22.06
CA THR A 125 -17.42 -31.03 -23.04
C THR A 125 -16.38 -29.92 -23.26
N GLN A 126 -16.80 -28.65 -23.36
CA GLN A 126 -15.87 -27.51 -23.48
C GLN A 126 -14.97 -27.35 -22.24
N VAL A 127 -15.55 -27.48 -21.04
CA VAL A 127 -14.80 -27.37 -19.78
C VAL A 127 -13.70 -28.45 -19.70
N VAL A 128 -13.98 -29.68 -20.15
CA VAL A 128 -13.00 -30.77 -20.18
C VAL A 128 -11.82 -30.45 -21.11
N PHE A 129 -12.07 -29.89 -22.30
CA PHE A 129 -10.99 -29.50 -23.22
C PHE A 129 -10.10 -28.39 -22.65
N ILE A 130 -10.69 -27.37 -22.02
CA ILE A 130 -9.92 -26.29 -21.38
C ILE A 130 -9.10 -26.83 -20.21
N PHE A 131 -9.65 -27.77 -19.44
CA PHE A 131 -8.94 -28.40 -18.33
C PHE A 131 -7.73 -29.21 -18.81
N CYS A 132 -7.88 -29.98 -19.89
CA CYS A 132 -6.76 -30.68 -20.54
C CYS A 132 -5.70 -29.71 -21.06
N GLU A 133 -6.10 -28.58 -21.66
CA GLU A 133 -5.15 -27.55 -22.13
C GLU A 133 -4.39 -26.91 -20.97
N LEU A 134 -5.06 -26.70 -19.84
CA LEU A 134 -4.44 -26.17 -18.62
C LEU A 134 -3.34 -27.12 -18.11
N ILE A 135 -3.62 -28.42 -18.02
CA ILE A 135 -2.62 -29.42 -17.62
C ILE A 135 -1.42 -29.42 -18.58
N MET A 136 -1.68 -29.39 -19.89
CA MET A 136 -0.62 -29.42 -20.90
C MET A 136 0.18 -28.11 -21.00
N SER A 137 -0.43 -26.97 -20.62
CA SER A 137 0.28 -25.70 -20.49
C SER A 137 1.26 -25.71 -19.31
N ILE A 138 0.91 -26.36 -18.19
CA ILE A 138 1.77 -26.52 -17.02
C ILE A 138 3.00 -27.38 -17.36
N THR A 139 2.80 -28.47 -18.13
CA THR A 139 3.91 -29.32 -18.56
C THR A 139 4.83 -28.59 -19.56
N ALA A 140 4.29 -27.74 -20.43
CA ALA A 140 5.06 -26.87 -21.31
C ALA A 140 5.90 -25.84 -20.52
N ILE A 141 5.32 -25.19 -19.50
CA ILE A 141 6.05 -24.29 -18.60
C ILE A 141 7.23 -25.02 -17.93
N ALA A 142 7.01 -26.26 -17.46
CA ALA A 142 8.06 -27.05 -16.83
C ALA A 142 9.21 -27.40 -17.80
N ALA A 143 8.90 -27.62 -19.08
CA ALA A 143 9.89 -27.88 -20.14
C ALA A 143 10.70 -26.61 -20.50
N PHE A 144 10.06 -25.45 -20.61
CA PHE A 144 10.75 -24.18 -20.88
C PHE A 144 11.69 -23.76 -19.75
N CYS A 145 11.44 -24.21 -18.52
CA CYS A 145 12.28 -23.89 -17.36
C CYS A 145 13.64 -24.62 -17.29
N LYS A 146 14.04 -25.47 -18.27
CA LYS A 146 15.35 -26.16 -18.25
C LYS A 146 16.54 -25.21 -18.55
N LYS A 147 17.60 -25.37 -17.73
CA LYS A 147 18.77 -24.48 -17.47
C LYS A 147 19.26 -23.63 -18.66
N PRO A 148 19.46 -22.30 -18.48
CA PRO A 148 20.19 -21.44 -19.42
C PRO A 148 21.72 -21.58 -19.29
N MET A 149 22.47 -21.04 -20.26
CA MET A 149 23.95 -21.08 -20.32
C MET A 149 24.61 -20.42 -19.09
N LYS A 150 25.73 -20.99 -18.63
CA LYS A 150 26.45 -20.57 -17.39
C LYS A 150 27.06 -19.15 -17.48
N SER A 151 27.50 -18.68 -18.64
CA SER A 151 28.14 -17.35 -18.80
C SER A 151 27.15 -16.18 -18.65
N GLU A 152 25.94 -16.29 -19.22
CA GLU A 152 24.85 -15.33 -19.04
C GLU A 152 24.40 -15.19 -17.57
N SER A 153 24.50 -16.28 -16.80
CA SER A 153 24.06 -16.30 -15.40
C SER A 153 24.87 -15.38 -14.48
N ARG A 154 26.18 -15.21 -14.74
CA ARG A 154 27.06 -14.34 -13.95
C ARG A 154 26.77 -12.86 -14.20
N LEU A 155 26.54 -12.49 -15.46
CA LEU A 155 26.23 -11.11 -15.86
C LEU A 155 24.90 -10.64 -15.26
N LEU A 156 23.87 -11.50 -15.31
CA LEU A 156 22.57 -11.23 -14.68
C LEU A 156 22.67 -11.11 -13.15
N LYS A 157 23.53 -11.91 -12.52
CA LYS A 157 23.79 -11.83 -11.07
C LYS A 157 24.40 -10.48 -10.69
N CYS A 158 25.39 -10.00 -11.44
CA CYS A 158 25.98 -8.68 -11.22
C CYS A 158 24.97 -7.55 -11.42
N SER A 159 24.13 -7.61 -12.47
CA SER A 159 23.14 -6.57 -12.74
C SER A 159 22.10 -6.47 -11.60
N VAL A 160 21.62 -7.61 -11.11
CA VAL A 160 20.65 -7.67 -10.00
C VAL A 160 21.26 -7.14 -8.69
N LEU A 161 22.52 -7.49 -8.38
CA LEU A 161 23.22 -6.95 -7.21
C LEU A 161 23.38 -5.43 -7.28
N LEU A 162 23.63 -4.89 -8.46
CA LEU A 162 23.79 -3.46 -8.68
C LEU A 162 22.44 -2.72 -8.56
N GLU A 163 21.36 -3.30 -9.08
CA GLU A 163 19.99 -2.82 -8.88
C GLU A 163 19.58 -2.85 -7.39
N ASP A 164 19.94 -3.92 -6.68
CA ASP A 164 19.74 -4.04 -5.23
C ASP A 164 20.50 -2.96 -4.46
N ALA A 165 21.74 -2.65 -4.88
CA ALA A 165 22.55 -1.59 -4.30
C ALA A 165 21.89 -0.22 -4.47
N TYR A 166 21.40 0.10 -5.67
CA TYR A 166 20.69 1.34 -5.96
C TYR A 166 19.39 1.47 -5.16
N GLN A 167 18.62 0.39 -5.03
CA GLN A 167 17.35 0.40 -4.29
C GLN A 167 17.48 0.11 -2.78
N PHE A 168 18.70 0.02 -2.23
CA PHE A 168 18.99 -0.35 -0.84
C PHE A 168 18.31 -1.65 -0.37
N ARG A 169 18.21 -2.65 -1.27
CA ARG A 169 17.67 -3.98 -0.96
C ARG A 169 18.76 -4.83 -0.28
N SER A 170 18.36 -5.76 0.58
CA SER A 170 19.31 -6.68 1.20
C SER A 170 19.58 -7.85 0.26
N ILE A 171 20.84 -8.25 0.14
CA ILE A 171 21.25 -9.47 -0.54
C ILE A 171 20.79 -10.66 0.32
N SER A 172 19.58 -11.16 0.05
CA SER A 172 19.02 -12.32 0.75
C SER A 172 18.20 -13.22 -0.17
N HIS A 173 18.33 -13.04 -1.48
CA HIS A 173 17.67 -13.86 -2.50
C HIS A 173 18.57 -15.02 -2.95
N LYS A 174 18.01 -16.09 -3.49
CA LYS A 174 18.78 -17.20 -4.07
C LYS A 174 19.60 -16.71 -5.26
N MET A 175 20.90 -16.99 -5.22
CA MET A 175 21.87 -16.57 -6.24
C MET A 175 21.98 -17.52 -7.43
N SER A 176 21.27 -18.65 -7.38
CA SER A 176 21.25 -19.70 -8.40
C SER A 176 19.95 -20.50 -8.28
N PRO A 177 19.41 -21.05 -9.39
CA PRO A 177 19.80 -20.85 -10.79
C PRO A 177 19.35 -19.47 -11.35
N SER A 178 19.89 -19.06 -12.50
CA SER A 178 19.59 -17.77 -13.16
C SER A 178 18.11 -17.55 -13.50
N THR A 179 17.33 -18.62 -13.66
CA THR A 179 15.87 -18.50 -13.80
C THR A 179 15.27 -17.79 -12.58
N VAL A 180 15.70 -18.12 -11.35
CA VAL A 180 15.22 -17.48 -10.12
C VAL A 180 15.58 -16.00 -10.07
N LEU A 181 16.74 -15.60 -10.60
CA LEU A 181 17.15 -14.20 -10.73
C LEU A 181 16.28 -13.44 -11.74
N THR A 182 15.90 -14.06 -12.85
CA THR A 182 14.95 -13.45 -13.81
C THR A 182 13.59 -13.24 -13.16
N TRP A 183 13.07 -14.24 -12.43
CA TRP A 183 11.83 -14.12 -11.66
C TRP A 183 11.94 -13.04 -10.58
N TYR A 184 13.09 -12.93 -9.89
CA TYR A 184 13.35 -11.89 -8.90
C TYR A 184 13.29 -10.49 -9.53
N ARG A 185 13.96 -10.28 -10.67
CA ARG A 185 13.96 -9.00 -11.40
C ARG A 185 12.56 -8.63 -11.87
N TRP A 186 11.81 -9.58 -12.43
CA TRP A 186 10.41 -9.36 -12.84
C TRP A 186 9.50 -9.01 -11.66
N TYR A 187 9.59 -9.77 -10.56
CA TYR A 187 8.80 -9.54 -9.35
C TYR A 187 9.05 -8.16 -8.74
N TRP A 188 10.32 -7.74 -8.69
CA TRP A 188 10.71 -6.43 -8.17
C TRP A 188 10.62 -5.29 -9.18
N SER A 189 10.10 -5.55 -10.37
CA SER A 189 9.83 -4.50 -11.35
C SER A 189 8.84 -3.49 -10.80
N SER A 190 8.96 -2.24 -11.26
CA SER A 190 8.10 -1.15 -10.79
C SER A 190 6.61 -1.40 -11.07
N TYR A 191 6.27 -2.16 -12.10
CA TYR A 191 4.89 -2.46 -12.48
C TYR A 191 4.24 -3.45 -11.49
N ILE A 192 4.91 -4.57 -11.21
CA ILE A 192 4.38 -5.59 -10.30
C ILE A 192 4.25 -5.04 -8.87
N GLN A 193 5.25 -4.30 -8.39
CA GLN A 193 5.18 -3.69 -7.05
C GLN A 193 4.06 -2.65 -6.93
N ARG A 194 3.80 -1.87 -8.00
CA ARG A 194 2.65 -0.94 -8.04
C ARG A 194 1.31 -1.66 -8.10
N LEU A 195 1.23 -2.77 -8.85
CA LEU A 195 0.03 -3.61 -8.90
C LEU A 195 -0.32 -4.21 -7.53
N ILE A 196 0.68 -4.78 -6.83
CA ILE A 196 0.47 -5.32 -5.48
C ILE A 196 0.00 -4.22 -4.50
N ALA A 197 0.60 -3.03 -4.58
CA ALA A 197 0.19 -1.87 -3.77
C ALA A 197 -1.23 -1.39 -4.10
N PHE A 198 -1.63 -1.44 -5.37
CA PHE A 198 -2.99 -1.12 -5.81
C PHE A 198 -4.01 -2.13 -5.26
N ILE A 199 -3.70 -3.43 -5.32
CA ILE A 199 -4.56 -4.49 -4.78
C ILE A 199 -4.74 -4.35 -3.26
N VAL A 200 -3.67 -4.05 -2.51
CA VAL A 200 -3.79 -3.76 -1.07
C VAL A 200 -4.62 -2.51 -0.80
N SER A 201 -4.48 -1.46 -1.62
CA SER A 201 -5.32 -0.26 -1.49
C SER A 201 -6.80 -0.57 -1.68
N ILE A 202 -7.15 -1.37 -2.70
CA ILE A 202 -8.54 -1.83 -2.93
C ILE A 202 -9.04 -2.64 -1.72
N TYR A 203 -8.22 -3.57 -1.22
CA TYR A 203 -8.60 -4.42 -0.09
C TYR A 203 -8.88 -3.63 1.21
N LEU A 204 -8.13 -2.55 1.44
CA LEU A 204 -8.39 -1.63 2.55
C LEU A 204 -9.67 -0.81 2.31
N LEU A 205 -9.85 -0.25 1.12
CA LEU A 205 -11.03 0.57 0.76
C LEU A 205 -12.34 -0.22 0.77
N LEU A 206 -12.27 -1.54 0.58
CA LEU A 206 -13.45 -2.40 0.59
C LEU A 206 -14.29 -2.23 1.87
N ILE A 207 -13.67 -1.86 3.02
CA ILE A 207 -14.39 -1.65 4.28
C ILE A 207 -15.51 -0.60 4.19
N PHE A 208 -15.39 0.40 3.32
CA PHE A 208 -16.40 1.47 3.19
C PHE A 208 -17.73 0.96 2.61
N ILE A 209 -17.69 -0.14 1.86
CA ILE A 209 -18.86 -0.72 1.17
C ILE A 209 -19.36 -1.99 1.89
N GLN A 210 -18.49 -2.61 2.70
CA GLN A 210 -18.85 -3.78 3.52
C GLN A 210 -19.76 -3.41 4.67
N TYR A 211 -20.50 -4.38 5.18
CA TYR A 211 -21.33 -4.18 6.37
C TYR A 211 -20.46 -3.91 7.62
N PRO A 212 -20.73 -2.84 8.41
CA PRO A 212 -21.67 -1.75 8.14
C PRO A 212 -21.18 -0.80 7.05
N SER A 213 -22.00 -0.59 6.02
CA SER A 213 -21.64 0.29 4.91
C SER A 213 -21.60 1.74 5.37
N SER A 214 -20.56 2.45 4.94
CA SER A 214 -20.42 3.90 5.13
C SER A 214 -21.12 4.71 4.04
N LEU A 215 -21.69 4.04 3.03
CA LEU A 215 -22.44 4.67 1.94
C LEU A 215 -23.82 5.10 2.45
N SER A 216 -23.86 6.31 3.00
CA SER A 216 -25.06 7.01 3.45
C SER A 216 -24.90 8.50 3.21
N GLN A 217 -26.02 9.23 3.10
CA GLN A 217 -25.99 10.68 2.90
C GLN A 217 -25.55 11.44 4.17
N SER A 218 -25.90 10.91 5.34
CA SER A 218 -25.59 11.48 6.65
C SER A 218 -25.36 10.37 7.66
N SER A 219 -24.37 10.58 8.55
CA SER A 219 -24.10 9.70 9.70
C SER A 219 -24.92 10.07 10.94
N ASP A 220 -25.73 11.14 10.88
CA ASP A 220 -26.58 11.55 12.00
C ASP A 220 -27.65 10.49 12.28
N VAL A 221 -27.64 9.93 13.49
CA VAL A 221 -28.56 8.87 13.94
C VAL A 221 -30.02 9.33 13.89
N ARG A 222 -30.27 10.65 13.99
CA ARG A 222 -31.63 11.21 13.91
C ARG A 222 -32.20 11.13 12.50
N THR A 223 -31.34 11.16 11.49
CA THR A 223 -31.73 10.99 10.10
C THR A 223 -31.63 9.50 9.74
N GLN A 224 -32.76 8.82 9.57
CA GLN A 224 -32.79 7.42 9.15
C GLN A 224 -32.36 7.31 7.67
N SER A 225 -31.06 7.36 7.41
CA SER A 225 -30.49 7.19 6.08
C SER A 225 -30.39 5.70 5.72
N THR A 226 -30.84 5.33 4.53
CA THR A 226 -30.68 3.96 4.02
C THR A 226 -29.22 3.72 3.67
N ARG A 227 -28.67 2.57 4.10
CA ARG A 227 -27.27 2.21 3.85
C ARG A 227 -27.19 1.16 2.75
N HIS A 228 -26.52 1.50 1.65
CA HIS A 228 -26.35 0.57 0.54
C HIS A 228 -25.21 -0.42 0.82
N THR A 229 -25.50 -1.71 0.84
CA THR A 229 -24.53 -2.79 1.08
C THR A 229 -24.36 -3.67 -0.15
N LEU A 230 -23.15 -4.20 -0.34
CA LEU A 230 -22.91 -5.23 -1.36
C LEU A 230 -23.60 -6.55 -0.98
N PRO A 231 -24.06 -7.34 -1.97
CA PRO A 231 -24.47 -8.73 -1.74
C PRO A 231 -23.34 -9.55 -1.10
N CYS A 232 -23.69 -10.47 -0.20
CA CYS A 232 -22.74 -11.28 0.57
C CYS A 232 -21.75 -12.03 -0.34
N TRP A 233 -22.24 -12.73 -1.37
CA TRP A 233 -21.41 -13.50 -2.30
C TRP A 233 -20.37 -12.64 -3.03
N LEU A 234 -20.75 -11.43 -3.44
CA LEU A 234 -19.86 -10.52 -4.16
C LEU A 234 -18.76 -9.98 -3.25
N GLN A 235 -19.11 -9.65 -2.00
CA GLN A 235 -18.13 -9.27 -0.99
C GLN A 235 -17.14 -10.40 -0.73
N LEU A 236 -17.62 -11.62 -0.47
CA LEU A 236 -16.78 -12.79 -0.19
C LEU A 236 -15.87 -13.11 -1.38
N LEU A 237 -16.35 -12.99 -2.61
CA LEU A 237 -15.55 -13.21 -3.83
C LEU A 237 -14.38 -12.21 -3.94
N ILE A 238 -14.64 -10.91 -3.73
CA ILE A 238 -13.59 -9.89 -3.78
C ILE A 238 -12.57 -10.11 -2.67
N GLU A 239 -13.01 -10.49 -1.46
CA GLU A 239 -12.09 -10.80 -0.36
C GLU A 239 -11.27 -12.08 -0.62
N ALA A 240 -11.90 -13.14 -1.13
CA ALA A 240 -11.26 -14.40 -1.47
C ALA A 240 -10.17 -14.22 -2.52
N THR A 241 -10.47 -13.47 -3.58
CA THR A 241 -9.51 -13.18 -4.65
C THR A 241 -8.31 -12.38 -4.14
N CYS A 242 -8.53 -11.38 -3.28
CA CYS A 242 -7.44 -10.61 -2.67
C CYS A 242 -6.56 -11.48 -1.77
N ILE A 243 -7.16 -12.28 -0.88
CA ILE A 243 -6.42 -13.16 0.05
C ILE A 243 -5.62 -14.22 -0.72
N LEU A 244 -6.17 -14.77 -1.81
CA LEU A 244 -5.46 -15.70 -2.68
C LEU A 244 -4.22 -15.05 -3.30
N ILE A 245 -4.34 -13.82 -3.81
CA ILE A 245 -3.21 -13.06 -4.38
C ILE A 245 -2.14 -12.81 -3.32
N PHE A 246 -2.52 -12.43 -2.10
CA PHE A 246 -1.57 -12.24 -1.00
C PHE A 246 -0.88 -13.52 -0.57
N TYR A 247 -1.59 -14.65 -0.62
CA TYR A 247 -0.99 -15.95 -0.34
C TYR A 247 0.05 -16.32 -1.42
N ILE A 248 -0.29 -16.13 -2.70
CA ILE A 248 0.63 -16.33 -3.83
C ILE A 248 1.85 -15.41 -3.68
N ASP A 249 1.66 -14.13 -3.32
CA ASP A 249 2.75 -13.19 -3.05
C ASP A 249 3.67 -13.71 -1.92
N ALA A 250 3.11 -14.20 -0.82
CA ALA A 250 3.87 -14.78 0.29
C ALA A 250 4.69 -16.01 -0.15
N ILE A 251 4.10 -16.90 -0.98
CA ILE A 251 4.81 -18.05 -1.56
C ILE A 251 5.97 -17.58 -2.44
N ILE A 252 5.72 -16.67 -3.39
CA ILE A 252 6.75 -16.17 -4.32
C ILE A 252 7.91 -15.55 -3.55
N ARG A 253 7.64 -14.67 -2.58
CA ARG A 253 8.69 -14.07 -1.74
C ARG A 253 9.52 -15.12 -1.01
N SER A 254 8.87 -16.16 -0.51
CA SER A 254 9.53 -17.24 0.23
C SER A 254 10.37 -18.13 -0.66
N TYR A 255 9.90 -18.37 -1.89
CA TYR A 255 10.66 -19.07 -2.92
C TYR A 255 11.91 -18.30 -3.35
N LEU A 256 11.78 -16.99 -3.58
CA LEU A 256 12.90 -16.13 -3.98
C LEU A 256 13.98 -16.02 -2.89
N ILE A 257 13.60 -16.08 -1.61
CA ILE A 257 14.53 -15.96 -0.46
C ILE A 257 15.13 -17.32 -0.04
N GLY A 258 14.33 -18.38 -0.03
CA GLY A 258 14.71 -19.71 0.47
C GLY A 258 14.28 -19.99 1.91
N ILE A 259 13.93 -21.26 2.20
CA ILE A 259 13.18 -21.63 3.41
C ILE A 259 13.97 -21.43 4.71
N ARG A 260 15.28 -21.69 4.70
CA ARG A 260 16.16 -21.48 5.86
C ARG A 260 16.27 -20.00 6.23
N HIS A 261 16.22 -19.12 5.23
CA HIS A 261 16.29 -17.68 5.42
C HIS A 261 14.93 -17.07 5.81
N VAL A 262 13.82 -17.66 5.36
CA VAL A 262 12.45 -17.30 5.80
C VAL A 262 12.33 -17.36 7.32
N LYS A 263 12.88 -18.41 7.97
CA LYS A 263 12.87 -18.56 9.43
C LYS A 263 13.56 -17.42 10.19
N ARG A 264 14.47 -16.68 9.54
CA ARG A 264 15.18 -15.54 10.12
C ARG A 264 14.48 -14.19 9.85
N LYS A 265 13.41 -14.19 9.04
CA LYS A 265 12.67 -12.98 8.64
C LYS A 265 11.27 -12.99 9.28
N PRO A 266 11.10 -12.45 10.51
CA PRO A 266 9.84 -12.55 11.26
C PRO A 266 8.64 -11.94 10.53
N TRP A 267 8.85 -10.87 9.75
CA TRP A 267 7.81 -10.24 8.93
C TRP A 267 7.22 -11.18 7.87
N LEU A 268 8.02 -12.11 7.33
CA LEU A 268 7.55 -13.06 6.32
C LEU A 268 6.78 -14.21 6.98
N ILE A 269 7.21 -14.66 8.16
CA ILE A 269 6.47 -15.62 8.97
C ILE A 269 5.11 -15.04 9.37
N ALA A 270 5.11 -13.81 9.91
CA ALA A 270 3.89 -13.09 10.25
C ALA A 270 2.96 -12.94 9.04
N TYR A 271 3.51 -12.77 7.84
CA TYR A 271 2.72 -12.69 6.61
C TYR A 271 1.98 -13.98 6.29
N PHE A 272 2.62 -15.14 6.41
CA PHE A 272 1.90 -16.42 6.30
C PHE A 272 0.86 -16.62 7.39
N VAL A 273 1.23 -16.36 8.65
CA VAL A 273 0.33 -16.56 9.80
C VAL A 273 -0.91 -15.68 9.67
N ILE A 274 -0.76 -14.40 9.32
CA ILE A 274 -1.90 -13.49 9.20
C ILE A 274 -2.76 -13.83 7.98
N THR A 275 -2.15 -14.16 6.84
CA THR A 275 -2.92 -14.55 5.64
C THR A 275 -3.70 -15.86 5.88
N THR A 276 -3.14 -16.81 6.63
CA THR A 276 -3.84 -18.06 6.99
C THR A 276 -4.99 -17.81 7.98
N ILE A 277 -4.80 -16.96 8.99
CA ILE A 277 -5.89 -16.57 9.91
C ILE A 277 -7.02 -15.88 9.13
N SER A 278 -6.69 -14.95 8.23
CA SER A 278 -7.70 -14.27 7.38
C SER A 278 -8.45 -15.25 6.47
N LEU A 279 -7.79 -16.30 5.99
CA LEU A 279 -8.41 -17.34 5.17
C LEU A 279 -9.37 -18.22 5.99
N ILE A 280 -9.00 -18.57 7.22
CA ILE A 280 -9.89 -19.32 8.13
C ILE A 280 -11.14 -18.50 8.45
N ASP A 281 -10.98 -17.21 8.79
CA ASP A 281 -12.11 -16.29 9.06
C ASP A 281 -13.04 -16.15 7.84
N LEU A 282 -12.47 -16.08 6.63
CA LEU A 282 -13.24 -16.05 5.38
C LEU A 282 -14.08 -17.32 5.17
N ILE A 283 -13.51 -18.49 5.45
CA ILE A 283 -14.23 -19.77 5.33
C ILE A 283 -15.38 -19.81 6.33
N ILE A 284 -15.18 -19.34 7.56
CA ILE A 284 -16.22 -19.26 8.59
C ILE A 284 -17.36 -18.35 8.10
N SER A 285 -17.05 -17.16 7.57
CA SER A 285 -18.07 -16.25 7.00
C SER A 285 -18.84 -16.85 5.83
N CYS A 286 -18.19 -17.68 5.01
CA CYS A 286 -18.84 -18.40 3.91
C CYS A 286 -19.81 -19.48 4.43
N ILE A 287 -19.43 -20.23 5.46
CA ILE A 287 -20.30 -21.26 6.07
C ILE A 287 -21.52 -20.62 6.74
N MET A 288 -21.35 -19.42 7.31
CA MET A 288 -22.40 -18.70 8.04
C MET A 288 -23.29 -17.81 7.15
N GLY A 289 -23.04 -17.73 5.83
CA GLY A 289 -23.81 -16.93 4.89
C GLY A 289 -23.84 -15.43 5.22
N CYS A 290 -22.71 -14.87 5.68
CA CYS A 290 -22.58 -13.48 6.16
C CYS A 290 -23.58 -13.05 7.26
N LYS A 291 -24.18 -13.97 8.03
CA LYS A 291 -25.10 -13.65 9.14
C LYS A 291 -24.39 -13.28 10.45
N GLU A 292 -23.07 -13.12 10.40
CA GLU A 292 -22.23 -12.75 11.53
C GLU A 292 -22.54 -11.31 11.94
N LYS A 293 -23.14 -11.13 13.13
CA LYS A 293 -23.71 -9.84 13.50
C LYS A 293 -22.67 -8.75 13.79
N THR A 294 -21.41 -9.05 14.13
CA THR A 294 -20.47 -7.98 14.56
C THR A 294 -18.96 -8.20 14.43
N VAL A 295 -18.39 -9.41 14.49
CA VAL A 295 -16.93 -9.59 14.66
C VAL A 295 -16.31 -10.36 13.49
N ASN A 296 -15.56 -9.64 12.65
CA ASN A 296 -14.81 -10.20 11.52
C ASN A 296 -13.31 -9.97 11.74
N ILE A 297 -12.58 -10.97 12.27
CA ILE A 297 -11.17 -10.80 12.66
C ILE A 297 -10.32 -10.37 11.47
N ARG A 298 -10.63 -10.84 10.25
CA ARG A 298 -9.92 -10.47 9.02
C ARG A 298 -9.88 -8.96 8.76
N GLN A 299 -10.92 -8.22 9.16
CA GLN A 299 -10.99 -6.78 8.96
C GLN A 299 -9.90 -6.09 9.79
N LEU A 300 -9.74 -6.45 11.06
CA LEU A 300 -8.70 -5.88 11.93
C LEU A 300 -7.28 -6.16 11.41
N LEU A 301 -7.08 -7.27 10.71
CA LEU A 301 -5.78 -7.71 10.19
C LEU A 301 -5.38 -7.02 8.87
N ARG A 302 -6.29 -6.38 8.12
CA ARG A 302 -5.98 -5.80 6.79
C ARG A 302 -4.82 -4.79 6.75
N PRO A 303 -4.68 -3.86 7.73
CA PRO A 303 -3.57 -2.90 7.76
C PRO A 303 -2.18 -3.55 7.74
N PHE A 304 -2.08 -4.80 8.21
CA PHE A 304 -0.82 -5.54 8.20
C PHE A 304 -0.28 -5.73 6.77
N PHE A 305 -1.15 -5.94 5.77
CA PHE A 305 -0.70 -6.11 4.37
C PHE A 305 -0.03 -4.85 3.82
N LEU A 306 -0.51 -3.66 4.19
CA LEU A 306 0.14 -2.39 3.87
C LEU A 306 1.50 -2.25 4.56
N ALA A 307 1.58 -2.66 5.83
CA ALA A 307 2.83 -2.67 6.59
C ALA A 307 3.88 -3.65 6.03
N VAL A 308 3.45 -4.79 5.44
CA VAL A 308 4.36 -5.76 4.81
C VAL A 308 4.96 -5.22 3.53
N ILE A 309 4.20 -4.50 2.71
CA ILE A 309 4.69 -3.96 1.44
C ILE A 309 5.67 -2.80 1.67
N SER A 310 5.32 -1.89 2.58
CA SER A 310 6.13 -0.69 2.82
C SER A 310 7.34 -1.00 3.71
N ARG A 311 8.54 -0.86 3.14
CA ARG A 311 9.80 -0.96 3.89
C ARG A 311 9.93 0.16 4.94
N GLU A 312 9.35 1.32 4.67
CA GLU A 312 9.39 2.47 5.56
C GLU A 312 8.49 2.24 6.79
N MET A 313 7.32 1.62 6.60
CA MET A 313 6.44 1.20 7.71
C MET A 313 7.16 0.27 8.67
N LYS A 314 7.87 -0.75 8.17
CA LYS A 314 8.62 -1.69 9.02
C LYS A 314 9.72 -1.02 9.83
N LYS A 315 10.43 -0.05 9.23
CA LYS A 315 11.44 0.73 9.93
C LYS A 315 10.78 1.57 11.03
N ILE A 316 9.74 2.33 10.69
CA ILE A 316 9.06 3.19 11.65
C ILE A 316 8.44 2.35 12.77
N LEU A 317 7.72 1.26 12.50
CA LEU A 317 7.18 0.37 13.55
C LEU A 317 8.26 -0.22 14.47
N ASN A 318 9.41 -0.61 13.93
CA ASN A 318 10.54 -1.05 14.75
C ASN A 318 11.11 0.09 15.61
N SER A 319 11.16 1.31 15.07
CA SER A 319 11.51 2.52 15.82
C SER A 319 10.51 2.77 16.94
N LEU A 320 9.21 2.73 16.63
CA LEU A 320 8.13 2.88 17.60
C LEU A 320 8.26 1.85 18.72
N ARG A 321 8.64 0.60 18.42
CA ARG A 321 8.86 -0.41 19.47
C ARG A 321 10.02 -0.04 20.40
N LYS A 322 11.15 0.43 19.86
CA LYS A 322 12.33 0.81 20.66
C LYS A 322 12.05 2.06 21.48
N SER A 323 11.41 3.07 20.89
CA SER A 323 11.08 4.33 21.55
C SER A 323 10.07 4.14 22.70
N PHE A 324 9.07 3.28 22.52
CA PHE A 324 8.05 3.02 23.55
C PHE A 324 8.69 2.51 24.85
N LEU A 325 9.68 1.61 24.75
CA LEU A 325 10.39 1.07 25.91
C LEU A 325 11.19 2.14 26.67
N GLN A 326 11.78 3.12 25.98
CA GLN A 326 12.52 4.21 26.63
C GLN A 326 11.57 5.21 27.31
N ILE A 327 10.44 5.50 26.68
CA ILE A 327 9.43 6.44 27.14
C ILE A 327 8.61 5.89 28.32
N LEU A 328 8.61 4.57 28.52
CA LEU A 328 7.91 3.90 29.62
C LEU A 328 8.24 4.53 31.00
N SER A 329 9.49 4.91 31.23
CA SER A 329 9.91 5.57 32.48
C SER A 329 9.17 6.89 32.75
N VAL A 330 9.06 7.76 31.74
CA VAL A 330 8.35 9.04 31.85
C VAL A 330 6.83 8.83 31.86
N THR A 331 6.33 7.82 31.15
CA THR A 331 4.90 7.40 31.25
C THR A 331 4.53 7.01 32.66
N ILE A 332 5.37 6.23 33.34
CA ILE A 332 5.16 5.88 34.74
C ILE A 332 5.18 7.13 35.63
N LEU A 333 6.13 8.05 35.42
CA LEU A 333 6.19 9.30 36.17
C LEU A 333 4.94 10.17 35.98
N LEU A 334 4.40 10.25 34.75
CA LEU A 334 3.16 10.96 34.46
C LEU A 334 1.95 10.31 35.15
N VAL A 335 1.87 8.98 35.12
CA VAL A 335 0.81 8.25 35.81
C VAL A 335 0.87 8.50 37.32
N ILE A 336 2.06 8.51 37.92
CA ILE A 336 2.26 8.83 39.34
C ILE A 336 1.83 10.27 39.64
N HIS A 337 2.21 11.24 38.79
CA HIS A 337 1.80 12.64 38.92
C HIS A 337 0.28 12.80 38.92
N VAL A 338 -0.41 12.22 37.92
CA VAL A 338 -1.87 12.24 37.85
C VAL A 338 -2.49 11.54 39.05
N TYR A 339 -2.01 10.35 39.41
CA TYR A 339 -2.48 9.58 40.57
C TYR A 339 -2.41 10.40 41.87
N PHE A 340 -1.26 10.99 42.16
CA PHE A 340 -1.02 11.76 43.38
C PHE A 340 -1.94 12.97 43.48
N PHE A 341 -2.07 13.75 42.39
CA PHE A 341 -2.96 14.89 42.35
C PHE A 341 -4.44 14.48 42.39
N SER A 342 -4.84 13.34 41.81
CA SER A 342 -6.22 12.84 41.93
C SER A 342 -6.60 12.57 43.38
N VAL A 343 -5.70 11.94 44.15
CA VAL A 343 -5.93 11.68 45.59
C VAL A 343 -6.01 12.99 46.37
N ILE A 344 -5.09 13.93 46.14
CA ILE A 344 -5.15 15.25 46.79
C ILE A 344 -6.42 16.00 46.42
N GLY A 345 -6.83 15.97 45.15
CA GLY A 345 -8.04 16.64 44.66
C GLY A 345 -9.30 16.14 45.36
N MET A 346 -9.45 14.82 45.57
CA MET A 346 -10.58 14.26 46.33
C MET A 346 -10.58 14.69 47.80
N ILE A 347 -9.40 14.82 48.41
CA ILE A 347 -9.27 15.25 49.81
C ILE A 347 -9.56 16.75 49.94
N LEU A 348 -9.08 17.56 48.99
CA LEU A 348 -9.21 19.02 48.99
C LEU A 348 -10.63 19.48 48.60
N PHE A 349 -11.29 18.73 47.72
CA PHE A 349 -12.63 19.01 47.21
C PHE A 349 -13.57 17.81 47.49
N PRO A 350 -13.94 17.56 48.76
CA PRO A 350 -14.82 16.45 49.09
C PRO A 350 -16.24 16.68 48.53
N PRO A 351 -16.95 15.61 48.10
CA PRO A 351 -18.32 15.72 47.62
C PRO A 351 -19.27 16.08 48.78
N VAL A 352 -20.01 17.18 48.64
CA VAL A 352 -21.05 17.61 49.59
C VAL A 352 -22.42 17.22 49.03
N GLN A 353 -23.17 16.37 49.74
CA GLN A 353 -24.44 15.80 49.25
C GLN A 353 -25.68 16.70 49.50
N ASN A 354 -25.57 17.77 50.30
CA ASN A 354 -26.74 18.50 50.82
C ASN A 354 -26.94 19.93 50.28
N THR A 355 -26.20 20.34 49.26
CA THR A 355 -26.27 21.68 48.65
C THR A 355 -26.97 21.62 47.28
N LYS A 356 -27.95 22.50 47.03
CA LYS A 356 -28.57 22.68 45.70
C LYS A 356 -27.61 23.24 44.63
N ARG A 357 -26.37 23.56 45.02
CA ARG A 357 -25.28 24.00 44.13
C ARG A 357 -24.43 22.79 43.78
N SER A 358 -24.17 22.59 42.49
CA SER A 358 -23.24 21.58 42.01
C SER A 358 -21.80 21.95 42.40
N ASP A 359 -21.32 21.32 43.45
CA ASP A 359 -20.00 21.53 44.04
C ASP A 359 -18.92 20.73 43.28
N GLU A 360 -17.67 21.21 43.22
CA GLU A 360 -16.57 20.63 42.42
C GLU A 360 -16.32 19.17 42.79
N GLY A 361 -16.38 18.87 44.08
CA GLY A 361 -16.24 17.54 44.63
C GLY A 361 -17.31 16.56 44.13
N THR A 362 -18.50 17.05 43.77
CA THR A 362 -19.57 16.19 43.23
C THR A 362 -19.46 15.97 41.73
N LYS A 363 -18.93 16.95 40.99
CA LYS A 363 -18.88 16.94 39.52
C LYS A 363 -17.57 16.37 38.97
N TYR A 364 -16.43 16.76 39.53
CA TYR A 364 -15.10 16.44 38.99
C TYR A 364 -14.29 15.52 39.91
N PHE A 365 -14.49 15.60 41.23
CA PHE A 365 -13.76 14.79 42.21
C PHE A 365 -14.63 13.83 43.08
N PRO A 366 -15.68 13.16 42.54
CA PRO A 366 -16.58 12.34 43.38
C PRO A 366 -15.96 11.00 43.78
N ASP A 367 -15.24 10.37 42.85
CA ASP A 367 -14.56 9.10 43.04
C ASP A 367 -13.18 9.12 42.36
N PHE A 368 -12.33 8.15 42.69
CA PHE A 368 -10.96 8.11 42.19
C PHE A 368 -10.88 8.03 40.66
N GLY A 369 -11.76 7.26 40.01
CA GLY A 369 -11.76 7.09 38.56
C GLY A 369 -12.17 8.38 37.84
N ASP A 370 -13.24 9.03 38.32
CA ASP A 370 -13.75 10.28 37.76
C ASP A 370 -12.79 11.46 38.02
N SER A 371 -12.12 11.46 39.18
CA SER A 371 -11.04 12.41 39.51
C SER A 371 -9.83 12.24 38.59
N LEU A 372 -9.41 10.99 38.36
CA LEU A 372 -8.29 10.66 37.49
C LEU A 372 -8.57 11.06 36.05
N LEU A 373 -9.76 10.76 35.53
CA LEU A 373 -10.16 11.15 34.19
C LEU A 373 -10.28 12.68 34.04
N SER A 374 -10.87 13.37 35.01
CA SER A 374 -10.98 14.83 35.01
C SER A 374 -9.61 15.52 34.98
N LEU A 375 -8.62 14.97 35.69
CA LEU A 375 -7.24 15.47 35.67
C LEU A 375 -6.47 15.07 34.40
N ILE A 376 -6.76 13.93 33.78
CA ILE A 376 -6.22 13.59 32.45
C ILE A 376 -6.75 14.56 31.38
N VAL A 377 -8.04 14.91 31.43
CA VAL A 377 -8.64 15.93 30.54
C VAL A 377 -8.05 17.33 30.83
N LEU A 378 -7.74 17.62 32.09
CA LEU A 378 -7.06 18.86 32.47
C LEU A 378 -5.60 18.90 32.03
N LEU A 379 -4.89 17.77 32.04
CA LEU A 379 -3.52 17.68 31.53
C LEU A 379 -3.44 18.12 30.07
N THR A 380 -4.52 17.91 29.31
CA THR A 380 -4.66 18.38 27.92
C THR A 380 -5.32 19.74 27.80
N THR A 381 -5.62 20.41 28.91
CA THR A 381 -6.29 21.73 29.02
C THR A 381 -7.68 21.82 28.39
N ALA A 382 -8.33 20.68 28.10
CA ALA A 382 -9.60 20.67 27.37
C ALA A 382 -10.80 21.11 28.24
N ASN A 383 -10.68 21.01 29.56
CA ASN A 383 -11.69 21.43 30.53
C ASN A 383 -11.23 22.63 31.39
N ASN A 384 -10.22 23.38 30.94
CA ASN A 384 -9.81 24.64 31.57
C ASN A 384 -10.50 25.80 30.82
N PRO A 385 -11.26 26.69 31.48
CA PRO A 385 -11.35 26.94 32.93
C PRO A 385 -12.44 26.18 33.69
N ASP A 386 -13.25 25.33 33.06
CA ASP A 386 -14.45 24.74 33.67
C ASP A 386 -14.21 23.95 34.97
N ILE A 387 -13.12 23.20 35.06
CA ILE A 387 -12.76 22.45 36.29
C ILE A 387 -12.25 23.36 37.42
N THR A 388 -11.66 24.51 37.08
CA THR A 388 -11.00 25.42 38.03
C THR A 388 -11.95 26.52 38.54
N LEU A 389 -12.86 26.97 37.68
CA LEU A 389 -13.71 28.13 37.91
C LEU A 389 -14.57 28.03 39.17
N PRO A 390 -15.24 26.90 39.46
CA PRO A 390 -16.09 26.84 40.63
C PRO A 390 -15.25 26.87 41.93
N ALA A 391 -14.13 26.13 42.00
CA ALA A 391 -13.24 26.16 43.17
C ALA A 391 -12.65 27.57 43.36
N TYR A 392 -12.21 28.21 42.27
CA TYR A 392 -11.69 29.58 42.29
C TYR A 392 -12.71 30.59 42.81
N SER A 393 -13.98 30.42 42.46
CA SER A 393 -15.07 31.29 42.93
C SER A 393 -15.32 31.20 44.43
N ARG A 394 -15.00 30.04 45.05
CA ARG A 394 -15.05 29.87 46.52
C ARG A 394 -13.85 30.48 47.21
N ASN A 395 -12.65 30.17 46.74
CA ASN A 395 -11.42 30.76 47.24
C ASN A 395 -10.40 30.84 46.11
N ARG A 396 -9.88 32.04 45.86
CA ARG A 396 -8.90 32.31 44.81
C ARG A 396 -7.61 31.50 45.00
N LEU A 397 -7.26 31.10 46.23
CA LEU A 397 -6.08 30.29 46.51
C LEU A 397 -6.12 28.88 45.90
N TYR A 398 -7.31 28.33 45.60
CA TYR A 398 -7.40 27.01 44.96
C TYR A 398 -6.80 26.97 43.55
N ILE A 399 -6.56 28.13 42.91
CA ILE A 399 -5.83 28.18 41.64
C ILE A 399 -4.41 27.61 41.76
N ILE A 400 -3.79 27.71 42.94
CA ILE A 400 -2.43 27.23 43.19
C ILE A 400 -2.35 25.72 42.93
N TYR A 401 -3.36 24.95 43.36
CA TYR A 401 -3.44 23.51 43.12
C TYR A 401 -3.41 23.17 41.62
N PHE A 402 -4.29 23.80 40.84
CA PHE A 402 -4.38 23.56 39.39
C PHE A 402 -3.17 24.10 38.63
N ALA A 403 -2.62 25.25 39.05
CA ALA A 403 -1.43 25.83 38.46
C ALA A 403 -0.23 24.90 38.63
N ILE A 404 0.02 24.38 39.84
CA ILE A 404 1.12 23.44 40.09
C ILE A 404 0.92 22.15 39.27
N PHE A 405 -0.30 21.61 39.23
CA PHE A 405 -0.61 20.43 38.42
C PHE A 405 -0.27 20.63 36.94
N LEU A 406 -0.66 21.78 36.35
CA LEU A 406 -0.39 22.11 34.95
C LEU A 406 1.09 22.42 34.71
N THR A 407 1.77 23.13 35.60
CA THR A 407 3.20 23.42 35.45
C THR A 407 4.03 22.14 35.40
N ILE A 408 3.78 21.21 36.32
CA ILE A 408 4.51 19.93 36.35
C ILE A 408 4.04 19.03 35.21
N GLY A 409 2.72 18.84 35.05
CA GLY A 409 2.17 17.90 34.06
C GLY A 409 2.36 18.37 32.62
N LEU A 410 1.80 19.53 32.28
CA LEU A 410 1.77 20.04 30.91
C LEU A 410 3.13 20.62 30.50
N TYR A 411 3.68 21.57 31.26
CA TYR A 411 4.87 22.29 30.80
C TYR A 411 6.18 21.52 31.01
N CYS A 412 6.28 20.70 32.07
CA CYS A 412 7.47 19.89 32.31
C CYS A 412 7.35 18.51 31.66
N LEU A 413 6.42 17.65 32.13
CA LEU A 413 6.36 16.25 31.69
C LEU A 413 5.99 16.09 30.21
N MET A 414 4.91 16.72 29.73
CA MET A 414 4.48 16.58 28.31
C MET A 414 5.53 17.10 27.32
N ASN A 415 6.26 18.17 27.66
CA ASN A 415 7.37 18.66 26.83
C ASN A 415 8.59 17.73 26.90
N LEU A 416 8.91 17.17 28.07
CA LEU A 416 9.98 16.16 28.21
C LEU A 416 9.69 14.92 27.35
N PHE A 417 8.44 14.46 27.31
CA PHE A 417 8.02 13.38 26.41
C PHE A 417 8.36 13.67 24.94
N THR A 418 8.08 14.89 24.49
CA THR A 418 8.33 15.31 23.11
C THR A 418 9.82 15.29 22.78
N VAL A 419 10.66 15.82 23.68
CA VAL A 419 12.13 15.85 23.48
C VAL A 419 12.72 14.44 23.43
N ILE A 420 12.34 13.55 24.34
CA ILE A 420 12.84 12.16 24.37
C ILE A 420 12.47 11.43 23.06
N LYS A 421 11.23 11.60 22.59
CA LYS A 421 10.78 11.01 21.31
C LYS A 421 11.61 11.47 20.13
N MET A 422 11.86 12.79 20.05
CA MET A 422 12.66 13.37 18.98
C MET A 422 14.08 12.81 18.97
N ASN A 423 14.74 12.74 20.13
CA ASN A 423 16.10 12.21 20.24
C ASN A 423 16.17 10.73 19.85
N THR A 424 15.21 9.93 20.33
CA THR A 424 15.16 8.49 20.01
C THR A 424 14.91 8.26 18.53
N PHE A 425 14.00 9.04 17.93
CA PHE A 425 13.70 8.96 16.51
C PHE A 425 14.92 9.33 15.67
N LYS A 426 15.67 10.38 16.05
CA LYS A 426 16.93 10.77 15.40
C LYS A 426 17.97 9.67 15.45
N GLU A 427 18.21 9.06 16.61
CA GLU A 427 19.15 7.94 16.77
C GLU A 427 18.75 6.73 15.90
N PHE A 428 17.47 6.37 15.92
CA PHE A 428 16.93 5.29 15.10
C PHE A 428 17.16 5.57 13.61
N PHE A 429 16.86 6.80 13.18
CA PHE A 429 16.93 7.19 11.80
C PHE A 429 18.37 7.14 11.28
N THR A 430 19.34 7.69 12.01
CA THR A 430 20.77 7.57 11.70
C THR A 430 21.20 6.12 11.59
N THR A 431 20.80 5.27 12.55
CA THR A 431 21.10 3.82 12.52
C THR A 431 20.49 3.13 11.30
N SER A 432 19.25 3.47 10.94
CA SER A 432 18.55 2.93 9.77
C SER A 432 19.23 3.31 8.45
N MET A 433 19.71 4.55 8.35
CA MET A 433 20.48 5.04 7.21
C MET A 433 21.85 4.37 7.13
N GLN A 434 22.56 4.22 8.24
CA GLN A 434 23.84 3.51 8.34
C GLN A 434 23.70 2.06 7.83
N ASN A 435 22.65 1.35 8.26
CA ASN A 435 22.35 0.00 7.79
C ASN A 435 22.00 -0.05 6.29
N SER A 436 21.41 1.02 5.74
CA SER A 436 21.10 1.11 4.31
C SER A 436 22.37 1.32 3.50
N LEU A 437 23.26 2.20 3.95
CA LEU A 437 24.61 2.38 3.40
C LEU A 437 25.41 1.09 3.38
N PHE A 438 25.47 0.41 4.53
CA PHE A 438 26.19 -0.84 4.67
C PHE A 438 25.72 -1.89 3.65
N ARG A 439 24.40 -2.04 3.48
CA ARG A 439 23.81 -2.95 2.48
C ARG A 439 24.20 -2.61 1.05
N ARG A 440 24.20 -1.32 0.71
CA ARG A 440 24.61 -0.85 -0.62
C ARG A 440 26.08 -1.14 -0.89
N ARG A 441 26.97 -0.79 0.04
CA ARG A 441 28.43 -1.07 -0.08
C ARG A 441 28.71 -2.57 -0.18
N LEU A 442 28.03 -3.39 0.62
CA LEU A 442 28.11 -4.85 0.56
C LEU A 442 27.70 -5.41 -0.81
N ALA A 443 26.62 -4.89 -1.41
CA ALA A 443 26.15 -5.33 -2.73
C ALA A 443 27.09 -4.92 -3.86
N ILE A 444 27.66 -3.71 -3.81
CA ILE A 444 28.67 -3.25 -4.76
C ILE A 444 29.93 -4.13 -4.67
N ARG A 445 30.40 -4.44 -3.46
CA ARG A 445 31.54 -5.34 -3.25
C ARG A 445 31.26 -6.75 -3.76
N ALA A 446 30.08 -7.30 -3.46
CA ALA A 446 29.66 -8.61 -3.97
C ALA A 446 29.59 -8.65 -5.50
N CYS A 447 29.14 -7.57 -6.14
CA CYS A 447 29.11 -7.43 -7.60
C CYS A 447 30.52 -7.44 -8.21
N PHE A 448 31.47 -6.73 -7.57
CA PHE A 448 32.87 -6.73 -8.00
C PHE A 448 33.52 -8.12 -7.88
N ASP A 449 33.33 -8.80 -6.75
CA ASP A 449 33.82 -10.16 -6.55
C ASP A 449 33.31 -11.12 -7.64
N THR A 450 32.05 -10.99 -8.06
CA THR A 450 31.48 -11.82 -9.14
C THR A 450 32.02 -11.50 -10.53
N PHE A 451 32.54 -10.29 -10.77
CA PHE A 451 33.27 -9.99 -12.00
C PHE A 451 34.65 -10.65 -12.06
N VAL A 452 35.28 -10.80 -10.89
CA VAL A 452 36.62 -11.37 -10.72
C VAL A 452 36.62 -12.90 -10.76
N GLU A 453 35.51 -13.54 -10.41
CA GLU A 453 35.39 -15.01 -10.29
C GLU A 453 35.61 -15.73 -11.65
N ARG A 454 36.58 -16.66 -11.71
CA ARG A 454 36.93 -17.44 -12.92
C ARG A 454 36.01 -18.65 -13.08
N GLU A 455 35.70 -19.05 -14.31
CA GLU A 455 35.08 -20.36 -14.56
C GLU A 455 36.07 -21.47 -14.20
N PRO A 456 35.67 -22.49 -13.42
CA PRO A 456 36.49 -23.69 -13.28
C PRO A 456 36.56 -24.35 -14.66
N SER A 457 37.73 -24.32 -15.28
CA SER A 457 38.03 -25.16 -16.43
C SER A 457 38.07 -26.61 -15.95
N GLU A 458 37.24 -27.49 -16.52
CA GLU A 458 37.04 -28.90 -16.10
C GLU A 458 38.31 -29.78 -16.13
N ASN A 459 39.50 -29.26 -16.48
CA ASN A 459 40.68 -30.07 -16.75
C ASN A 459 41.89 -29.91 -15.81
N ASN A 460 41.82 -29.26 -14.65
CA ASN A 460 43.00 -29.18 -13.76
C ASN A 460 42.66 -29.20 -12.26
N GLU A 461 42.48 -30.40 -11.71
CA GLU A 461 42.31 -30.63 -10.26
C GLU A 461 43.55 -30.23 -9.42
N ASN A 462 44.72 -30.05 -10.06
CA ASN A 462 45.97 -29.68 -9.37
C ASN A 462 46.22 -28.16 -9.25
N ILE A 463 45.33 -27.30 -9.77
CA ILE A 463 45.44 -25.82 -9.67
C ILE A 463 44.33 -25.25 -8.76
N GLN A 464 43.73 -26.07 -7.89
CA GLN A 464 42.74 -25.59 -6.93
C GLN A 464 43.39 -24.88 -5.72
N PHE A 465 44.70 -25.07 -5.48
CA PHE A 465 45.42 -24.48 -4.34
C PHE A 465 46.11 -23.14 -4.64
N VAL A 466 46.31 -22.77 -5.91
CA VAL A 466 46.78 -21.41 -6.31
C VAL A 466 45.59 -20.44 -6.36
N LEU A 467 44.71 -20.55 -5.36
CA LEU A 467 43.53 -19.73 -5.17
C LEU A 467 43.83 -18.25 -5.42
N ASN A 468 43.00 -17.68 -6.29
CA ASN A 468 42.56 -16.29 -6.27
C ASN A 468 43.63 -15.21 -6.48
N SER A 469 43.63 -14.59 -7.67
CA SER A 469 43.32 -13.16 -7.76
C SER A 469 43.54 -12.64 -9.18
N ARG A 470 42.49 -12.64 -10.02
CA ARG A 470 42.32 -11.42 -10.80
C ARG A 470 41.87 -10.37 -9.78
N THR A 471 42.70 -9.39 -9.47
CA THR A 471 42.24 -8.22 -8.70
C THR A 471 41.44 -7.26 -9.58
N THR A 472 41.44 -7.51 -10.90
CA THR A 472 40.89 -6.63 -11.92
C THR A 472 39.80 -7.31 -12.74
N ALA A 473 38.77 -6.53 -13.09
CA ALA A 473 37.66 -6.93 -13.94
C ALA A 473 37.79 -6.25 -15.32
N PRO A 474 37.58 -6.98 -16.44
CA PRO A 474 37.70 -6.40 -17.77
C PRO A 474 36.58 -5.38 -18.04
N PHE A 475 36.95 -4.19 -18.53
CA PHE A 475 36.03 -3.06 -18.73
C PHE A 475 34.84 -3.40 -19.63
N ARG A 476 35.04 -4.22 -20.67
CA ARG A 476 33.96 -4.65 -21.58
C ARG A 476 32.82 -5.34 -20.85
N ILE A 477 33.13 -6.19 -19.86
CA ILE A 477 32.13 -6.93 -19.07
C ILE A 477 31.40 -5.96 -18.13
N VAL A 478 32.14 -5.08 -17.46
CA VAL A 478 31.57 -4.09 -16.53
C VAL A 478 30.65 -3.12 -17.26
N LYS A 479 31.07 -2.60 -18.43
CA LYS A 479 30.26 -1.74 -19.29
C LYS A 479 28.96 -2.42 -19.72
N PHE A 480 29.03 -3.69 -20.14
CA PHE A 480 27.86 -4.46 -20.52
C PHE A 480 26.86 -4.62 -19.36
N VAL A 481 27.33 -4.97 -18.16
CA VAL A 481 26.46 -5.12 -16.99
C VAL A 481 25.82 -3.79 -16.55
N ILE A 482 26.57 -2.69 -16.55
CA ILE A 482 26.01 -1.37 -16.22
C ILE A 482 24.93 -0.99 -17.23
N SER A 483 25.17 -1.19 -18.52
CA SER A 483 24.20 -0.87 -19.59
C SER A 483 22.93 -1.74 -19.56
N SER A 484 23.00 -2.95 -18.99
CA SER A 484 21.87 -3.89 -18.91
C SER A 484 21.08 -3.80 -17.59
N SER A 485 21.63 -3.08 -16.60
CA SER A 485 20.98 -2.83 -15.31
C SER A 485 19.87 -1.78 -15.41
N GLU A 486 18.84 -1.88 -14.57
CA GLU A 486 17.74 -0.89 -14.47
C GLU A 486 18.12 0.42 -13.75
N LEU A 487 19.37 0.86 -13.89
CA LEU A 487 19.81 2.18 -13.45
C LEU A 487 19.24 3.29 -14.34
N PRO A 488 19.03 4.51 -13.82
CA PRO A 488 18.75 5.66 -14.67
C PRO A 488 19.91 5.90 -15.66
N PRO A 489 19.62 6.28 -16.92
CA PRO A 489 20.63 6.40 -17.97
C PRO A 489 21.69 7.46 -17.65
N THR A 490 21.35 8.48 -16.85
CA THR A 490 22.29 9.49 -16.36
C THR A 490 23.39 8.88 -15.49
N HIS A 491 23.02 8.03 -14.54
CA HIS A 491 24.00 7.33 -13.69
C HIS A 491 24.80 6.31 -14.50
N GLN A 492 24.18 5.59 -15.43
CA GLN A 492 24.90 4.64 -16.28
C GLN A 492 26.01 5.34 -17.07
N LYS A 493 25.71 6.49 -17.69
CA LYS A 493 26.67 7.29 -18.45
C LYS A 493 27.81 7.79 -17.56
N GLU A 494 27.48 8.39 -16.42
CA GLU A 494 28.48 8.94 -15.48
C GLU A 494 29.44 7.86 -14.96
N ILE A 495 28.93 6.69 -14.58
CA ILE A 495 29.76 5.58 -14.11
C ILE A 495 30.71 5.12 -15.22
N ILE A 496 30.21 4.96 -16.45
CA ILE A 496 31.01 4.50 -17.59
C ILE A 496 32.08 5.54 -17.95
N ASP A 497 31.73 6.83 -17.96
CA ASP A 497 32.66 7.92 -18.26
C ASP A 497 33.74 8.04 -17.17
N THR A 498 33.38 7.86 -15.91
CA THR A 498 34.34 7.86 -14.78
C THR A 498 35.31 6.68 -14.87
N LEU A 499 34.81 5.49 -15.21
CA LEU A 499 35.64 4.28 -15.39
C LEU A 499 36.56 4.39 -16.61
N ALA A 500 36.11 5.04 -17.68
CA ALA A 500 36.90 5.21 -18.90
C ALA A 500 38.04 6.23 -18.76
N ARG A 501 37.92 7.18 -17.81
CA ARG A 501 38.96 8.19 -17.51
C ARG A 501 40.10 7.67 -16.61
N GLY A 502 39.95 6.48 -16.02
CA GLY A 502 40.98 5.89 -15.15
C GLY A 502 42.23 5.46 -15.90
N GLU A 503 43.38 5.43 -15.21
CA GLU A 503 44.71 5.15 -15.79
C GLU A 503 44.81 3.78 -16.50
N ASN A 504 43.97 2.80 -16.13
CA ASN A 504 43.90 1.46 -16.73
C ASN A 504 42.50 1.15 -17.30
N ALA A 505 42.16 1.72 -18.46
CA ALA A 505 40.81 1.63 -19.04
C ALA A 505 40.35 0.21 -19.42
N ASN A 506 41.26 -0.76 -19.57
CA ASN A 506 40.91 -2.14 -19.95
C ASN A 506 40.64 -3.06 -18.76
N ASP A 507 41.32 -2.85 -17.63
CA ASP A 507 41.27 -3.70 -16.44
C ASP A 507 41.00 -2.84 -15.20
N ILE A 508 39.79 -2.98 -14.65
CA ILE A 508 39.27 -2.16 -13.56
C ILE A 508 39.61 -2.79 -12.21
N SER A 509 40.31 -2.06 -11.34
CA SER A 509 40.56 -2.45 -9.94
C SER A 509 39.36 -2.13 -9.03
N TRP A 510 39.35 -2.69 -7.82
CA TRP A 510 38.32 -2.38 -6.82
C TRP A 510 38.25 -0.88 -6.51
N ASP A 511 39.39 -0.22 -6.35
CA ASP A 511 39.44 1.18 -5.95
C ASP A 511 38.80 2.07 -7.03
N SER A 512 39.18 1.86 -8.30
CA SER A 512 38.57 2.56 -9.43
C SER A 512 37.06 2.28 -9.55
N PHE A 513 36.62 1.05 -9.33
CA PHE A 513 35.21 0.69 -9.34
C PHE A 513 34.42 1.30 -8.18
N SER A 514 35.00 1.30 -6.98
CA SER A 514 34.38 1.84 -5.76
C SER A 514 34.18 3.36 -5.87
N VAL A 515 35.15 4.07 -6.46
CA VAL A 515 35.10 5.50 -6.75
C VAL A 515 34.03 5.78 -7.80
N ALA A 516 33.99 5.02 -8.90
CA ALA A 516 32.95 5.19 -9.91
C ALA A 516 31.54 4.98 -9.34
N MET A 517 31.36 4.06 -8.40
CA MET A 517 30.08 3.79 -7.72
C MET A 517 29.69 4.85 -6.68
N LEU A 518 30.57 5.82 -6.36
CA LEU A 518 30.17 7.02 -5.60
C LEU A 518 29.24 7.93 -6.42
N SER A 519 29.27 7.88 -7.75
CA SER A 519 28.34 8.65 -8.61
C SER A 519 26.86 8.29 -8.37
N LEU A 520 26.58 7.10 -7.82
CA LEU A 520 25.25 6.69 -7.38
C LEU A 520 24.78 7.44 -6.10
N ASP A 521 25.64 8.22 -5.44
CA ASP A 521 25.26 9.14 -4.36
C ASP A 521 24.85 10.53 -4.86
N ILE A 522 25.20 10.87 -6.10
CA ILE A 522 25.02 12.21 -6.66
C ILE A 522 23.70 12.22 -7.43
N ASP A 523 22.73 13.04 -7.01
CA ASP A 523 21.52 13.29 -7.81
C ASP A 523 21.93 14.10 -9.06
N LEU A 524 22.30 13.40 -10.14
CA LEU A 524 22.63 14.02 -11.43
C LEU A 524 21.38 14.73 -11.96
N ALA A 525 21.45 16.06 -12.08
CA ALA A 525 20.41 16.83 -12.77
C ALA A 525 20.24 16.23 -14.18
N LYS A 526 19.00 16.02 -14.60
CA LYS A 526 18.75 15.68 -16.01
C LYS A 526 19.39 16.79 -16.86
N PRO A 527 20.18 16.45 -17.90
CA PRO A 527 20.72 17.45 -18.80
C PRO A 527 19.58 18.32 -19.33
N LEU A 528 19.82 19.63 -19.52
CA LEU A 528 18.86 20.46 -20.25
C LEU A 528 18.71 19.85 -21.63
N GLU A 529 17.52 19.35 -21.94
CA GLU A 529 17.15 19.07 -23.33
C GLU A 529 17.08 20.41 -24.05
N GLU A 530 17.76 20.53 -25.18
CA GLU A 530 17.76 21.75 -25.99
C GLU A 530 16.32 22.07 -26.45
N PRO A 531 15.92 23.36 -26.49
CA PRO A 531 14.58 23.73 -26.92
C PRO A 531 14.32 23.24 -28.35
N VAL A 532 13.14 22.65 -28.57
CA VAL A 532 12.69 22.31 -29.91
C VAL A 532 12.47 23.63 -30.67
N GLN A 533 13.20 23.85 -31.76
CA GLN A 533 13.05 25.03 -32.60
C GLN A 533 11.85 24.84 -33.53
N TYR A 534 10.77 25.59 -33.29
CA TYR A 534 9.61 25.62 -34.18
C TYR A 534 9.79 26.68 -35.28
N THR A 535 9.18 26.46 -36.45
CA THR A 535 9.18 27.41 -37.58
C THR A 535 7.86 28.17 -37.70
N GLY A 536 7.91 29.45 -38.09
CA GLY A 536 6.73 30.28 -38.37
C GLY A 536 6.05 30.88 -37.14
N ILE A 537 4.72 30.80 -37.07
CA ILE A 537 3.89 31.38 -35.98
C ILE A 537 4.29 30.82 -34.61
N TRP A 538 4.72 29.56 -34.57
CA TRP A 538 5.14 28.86 -33.36
C TRP A 538 6.40 29.48 -32.72
N THR A 539 7.31 30.06 -33.52
CA THR A 539 8.49 30.77 -32.99
C THR A 539 8.09 32.03 -32.23
N ILE A 540 7.08 32.75 -32.72
CA ILE A 540 6.53 33.95 -32.07
C ILE A 540 5.85 33.57 -30.75
N MET A 541 5.04 32.49 -30.77
CA MET A 541 4.43 31.94 -29.54
C MET A 541 5.49 31.48 -28.53
N GLN A 542 6.61 30.95 -28.99
CA GLN A 542 7.73 30.54 -28.13
C GLN A 542 8.39 31.75 -27.44
N ILE A 543 8.67 32.82 -28.18
CA ILE A 543 9.23 34.07 -27.63
C ILE A 543 8.28 34.69 -26.60
N ILE A 544 6.98 34.73 -26.88
CA ILE A 544 5.96 35.28 -25.97
C ILE A 544 5.86 34.42 -24.70
N GLY A 545 5.81 33.10 -24.84
CA GLY A 545 5.66 32.16 -23.73
C GLY A 545 6.87 32.11 -22.78
N VAL A 546 8.08 32.43 -23.25
CA VAL A 546 9.31 32.52 -22.43
C VAL A 546 9.48 33.91 -21.79
N SER A 547 8.70 34.91 -22.19
CA SER A 547 8.84 36.27 -21.69
C SER A 547 8.50 36.39 -20.19
N LYS A 548 9.35 37.11 -19.44
CA LYS A 548 9.08 37.44 -18.03
C LYS A 548 7.81 38.29 -17.88
N TYR A 549 7.50 39.10 -18.88
CA TYR A 549 6.32 39.98 -18.89
C TYR A 549 5.00 39.21 -18.91
N LEU A 550 4.90 38.11 -19.67
CA LEU A 550 3.71 37.26 -19.66
C LEU A 550 3.46 36.67 -18.26
N THR A 551 4.53 36.32 -17.55
CA THR A 551 4.43 35.86 -16.16
C THR A 551 3.96 36.98 -15.24
N TRP A 552 4.51 38.19 -15.34
CA TRP A 552 4.09 39.33 -14.53
C TRP A 552 2.62 39.72 -14.80
N PHE A 553 2.20 39.66 -16.06
CA PHE A 553 0.83 39.90 -16.47
C PHE A 553 -0.14 38.86 -15.89
N ALA A 554 0.19 37.57 -16.00
CA ALA A 554 -0.59 36.48 -15.39
C ALA A 554 -0.67 36.62 -13.86
N ASN A 555 0.41 37.07 -13.21
CA ASN A 555 0.44 37.32 -11.78
C ASN A 555 -0.44 38.51 -11.38
N GLY A 556 -0.43 39.58 -12.19
CA GLY A 556 -1.28 40.74 -11.99
C GLY A 556 -2.77 40.40 -12.12
N ILE A 557 -3.15 39.63 -13.14
CA ILE A 557 -4.52 39.11 -13.29
C ILE A 557 -4.87 38.18 -12.13
N GLY A 558 -3.94 37.33 -11.71
CA GLY A 558 -4.07 36.49 -10.54
C GLY A 558 -4.39 37.26 -9.26
N LEU A 559 -3.65 38.34 -8.99
CA LEU A 559 -3.88 39.22 -7.83
C LEU A 559 -5.23 39.92 -7.94
N LEU A 560 -5.57 40.43 -9.11
CA LEU A 560 -6.87 41.06 -9.37
C LEU A 560 -8.01 40.08 -9.08
N ASN A 561 -7.89 38.82 -9.48
CA ASN A 561 -8.88 37.79 -9.21
C ASN A 561 -9.05 37.52 -7.71
N VAL A 562 -7.95 37.46 -6.95
CA VAL A 562 -8.03 37.30 -5.49
C VAL A 562 -8.75 38.49 -4.86
N VAL A 563 -8.43 39.71 -5.28
CA VAL A 563 -9.10 40.93 -4.79
C VAL A 563 -10.60 40.90 -5.12
N ILE A 564 -10.98 40.54 -6.35
CA ILE A 564 -12.38 40.45 -6.75
C ILE A 564 -13.10 39.36 -5.95
N LEU A 565 -12.52 38.17 -5.79
CA LEU A 565 -13.11 37.08 -5.00
C LEU A 565 -13.29 37.46 -3.53
N VAL A 566 -12.34 38.18 -2.93
CA VAL A 566 -12.43 38.65 -1.55
C VAL A 566 -13.55 39.69 -1.41
N ILE A 567 -13.63 40.65 -2.34
CA ILE A 567 -14.69 41.66 -2.36
C ILE A 567 -16.05 40.97 -2.57
N GLU A 568 -16.14 40.03 -3.50
CA GLU A 568 -17.36 39.29 -3.81
C GLU A 568 -17.80 38.41 -2.64
N ALA A 569 -16.89 37.67 -2.01
CA ALA A 569 -17.20 36.88 -0.81
C ALA A 569 -17.70 37.78 0.33
N GLY A 570 -17.09 38.98 0.50
CA GLY A 570 -17.54 39.98 1.47
C GLY A 570 -18.93 40.56 1.15
N LEU A 571 -19.20 40.87 -0.12
CA LEU A 571 -20.51 41.36 -0.57
C LEU A 571 -21.59 40.27 -0.51
N ARG A 572 -21.25 39.00 -0.75
CA ARG A 572 -22.15 37.83 -0.62
C ARG A 572 -22.51 37.51 0.80
N TYR A 573 -21.56 37.67 1.72
CA TYR A 573 -21.86 37.57 3.15
C TYR A 573 -22.95 38.57 3.56
N HIS A 574 -23.07 39.68 2.84
CA HIS A 574 -24.04 40.73 3.12
C HIS A 574 -25.30 40.70 2.22
N SER A 575 -25.28 40.08 1.03
CA SER A 575 -26.40 40.12 0.06
C SER A 575 -26.58 38.81 -0.74
N GLN A 576 -27.82 38.35 -0.89
CA GLN A 576 -28.20 37.10 -1.58
C GLN A 576 -28.30 37.24 -3.12
N PHE A 577 -27.32 37.83 -3.81
CA PHE A 577 -27.33 37.88 -5.29
C PHE A 577 -26.47 36.76 -5.92
N PHE A 578 -27.07 36.00 -6.83
CA PHE A 578 -26.56 34.69 -7.31
C PHE A 578 -26.06 34.66 -8.77
N THR A 579 -25.93 35.80 -9.47
CA THR A 579 -25.87 35.78 -10.95
C THR A 579 -24.55 36.23 -11.60
N ILE A 580 -23.58 36.78 -10.86
CA ILE A 580 -22.31 37.30 -11.46
C ILE A 580 -21.22 36.20 -11.58
N ASP A 581 -21.35 35.08 -10.85
CA ASP A 581 -20.35 34.00 -10.75
C ASP A 581 -19.90 33.39 -12.07
N ALA A 582 -20.86 33.06 -12.93
CA ALA A 582 -20.59 32.24 -14.10
C ALA A 582 -19.73 32.97 -15.13
N VAL A 583 -19.95 34.28 -15.31
CA VAL A 583 -19.23 35.10 -16.30
C VAL A 583 -17.80 35.34 -15.84
N LEU A 584 -17.59 35.64 -14.55
CA LEU A 584 -16.25 35.89 -14.02
C LEU A 584 -15.44 34.59 -13.95
N SER A 585 -16.05 33.49 -13.48
CA SER A 585 -15.40 32.18 -13.44
C SER A 585 -15.06 31.64 -14.83
N THR A 586 -15.90 31.87 -15.84
CA THR A 586 -15.60 31.45 -17.22
C THR A 586 -14.48 32.29 -17.84
N LEU A 587 -14.44 33.60 -17.60
CA LEU A 587 -13.32 34.46 -18.01
C LEU A 587 -11.99 34.05 -17.33
N HIS A 588 -12.05 33.62 -16.07
CA HIS A 588 -10.88 33.13 -15.35
C HIS A 588 -10.36 31.79 -15.88
N VAL A 589 -11.24 30.81 -16.07
CA VAL A 589 -10.87 29.49 -16.61
C VAL A 589 -10.33 29.61 -18.03
N THR A 590 -10.92 30.48 -18.86
CA THR A 590 -10.45 30.74 -20.22
C THR A 590 -9.10 31.44 -20.24
N HIS A 591 -8.87 32.48 -19.42
CA HIS A 591 -7.57 33.14 -19.32
C HIS A 591 -6.46 32.18 -18.87
N TRP A 592 -6.70 31.40 -17.82
CA TRP A 592 -5.73 30.40 -17.33
C TRP A 592 -5.52 29.25 -18.32
N GLY A 593 -6.57 28.82 -19.01
CA GLY A 593 -6.49 27.85 -20.09
C GLY A 593 -5.59 28.34 -21.23
N ILE A 594 -5.69 29.62 -21.60
CA ILE A 594 -4.85 30.24 -22.63
C ILE A 594 -3.39 30.35 -22.15
N TYR A 595 -3.15 30.83 -20.93
CA TYR A 595 -1.79 30.91 -20.35
C TYR A 595 -1.11 29.54 -20.29
N HIS A 596 -1.81 28.51 -19.81
CA HIS A 596 -1.27 27.14 -19.76
C HIS A 596 -1.04 26.56 -21.15
N SER A 597 -1.95 26.78 -22.10
CA SER A 597 -1.77 26.31 -23.48
C SER A 597 -0.54 26.93 -24.14
N LEU A 598 -0.31 28.24 -23.94
CA LEU A 598 0.88 28.97 -24.44
C LEU A 598 2.17 28.59 -23.70
N SER A 599 2.07 28.18 -22.44
CA SER A 599 3.22 27.72 -21.65
C SER A 599 3.62 26.28 -21.97
N ILE A 600 2.65 25.38 -22.25
CA ILE A 600 2.87 23.97 -22.58
C ILE A 600 3.51 23.81 -23.96
N THR A 601 3.24 24.71 -24.91
CA THR A 601 3.88 24.70 -26.23
C THR A 601 5.39 24.93 -26.21
N ASN A 602 5.97 25.32 -25.06
CA ASN A 602 7.41 25.55 -24.91
C ASN A 602 8.04 24.54 -23.94
N SER A 603 8.93 23.67 -24.46
CA SER A 603 9.59 22.63 -23.67
C SER A 603 10.45 23.17 -22.51
N GLU A 604 11.09 24.33 -22.68
CA GLU A 604 11.86 25.02 -21.63
C GLU A 604 10.97 25.53 -20.49
N VAL A 605 9.78 26.04 -20.82
CA VAL A 605 8.81 26.53 -19.83
C VAL A 605 8.08 25.37 -19.17
N VAL A 606 8.15 24.12 -19.59
CA VAL A 606 7.63 23.00 -18.74
C VAL A 606 8.55 22.74 -17.53
N ARG A 607 9.84 23.10 -17.64
CA ARG A 607 10.79 23.05 -16.52
C ARG A 607 10.79 24.34 -15.72
N ASP A 608 10.76 25.50 -16.38
CA ASP A 608 10.66 26.81 -15.74
C ASP A 608 9.24 27.22 -15.37
N SER A 609 8.17 26.55 -15.80
CA SER A 609 6.80 26.67 -15.25
C SER A 609 6.67 25.94 -13.92
N LYS A 610 7.61 25.07 -13.54
CA LYS A 610 7.78 24.78 -12.11
C LYS A 610 8.34 26.00 -11.35
N GLY A 611 8.94 26.95 -12.06
CA GLY A 611 9.52 28.22 -11.63
C GLY A 611 8.68 29.49 -11.93
N THR A 612 7.64 29.44 -12.78
CA THR A 612 6.70 30.55 -13.12
C THR A 612 5.21 30.19 -12.93
N ALA A 613 4.82 28.91 -12.80
CA ALA A 613 3.60 28.52 -12.06
C ALA A 613 3.82 28.63 -10.53
N THR A 614 4.52 29.70 -10.15
CA THR A 614 5.10 30.04 -8.86
C THR A 614 4.62 31.41 -8.38
N SER A 615 3.46 31.89 -8.85
CA SER A 615 2.86 33.10 -8.32
C SER A 615 1.57 32.81 -7.56
N LEU A 616 0.56 32.21 -8.21
CA LEU A 616 -0.69 31.88 -7.54
C LEU A 616 -0.65 30.51 -6.86
N TRP A 617 -0.16 29.50 -7.57
CA TRP A 617 0.13 28.21 -6.99
C TRP A 617 1.35 28.27 -6.06
N ALA A 618 2.29 29.22 -6.15
CA ALA A 618 3.38 29.28 -5.16
C ALA A 618 2.91 29.55 -3.74
N ILE A 619 1.95 30.46 -3.55
CA ILE A 619 1.44 30.80 -2.21
C ILE A 619 0.72 29.58 -1.60
N THR A 620 0.04 28.77 -2.43
CA THR A 620 -0.62 27.52 -2.01
C THR A 620 0.27 26.27 -2.07
N ARG A 621 1.43 26.28 -2.74
CA ARG A 621 2.23 25.08 -3.09
C ARG A 621 3.66 25.10 -2.52
N ILE A 622 4.25 26.25 -2.19
CA ILE A 622 5.61 26.33 -1.61
C ILE A 622 5.63 25.90 -0.14
N ILE A 623 4.61 26.27 0.65
CA ILE A 623 4.50 25.83 2.05
C ILE A 623 3.84 24.44 2.15
N ASN A 624 2.83 24.17 1.32
CA ASN A 624 2.01 22.97 1.45
C ASN A 624 2.48 21.78 0.59
N LEU A 625 2.95 21.92 -0.65
CA LEU A 625 3.13 20.72 -1.49
C LEU A 625 4.41 19.93 -1.19
N PHE A 626 5.53 20.58 -0.84
CA PHE A 626 6.75 19.85 -0.50
C PHE A 626 6.69 19.22 0.89
N VAL A 627 5.99 19.85 1.83
CA VAL A 627 5.72 19.29 3.15
C VAL A 627 4.66 18.19 3.04
N ILE A 628 3.53 18.42 2.35
CA ILE A 628 2.48 17.40 2.13
C ILE A 628 3.01 16.20 1.36
N LEU A 629 3.81 16.35 0.30
CA LEU A 629 4.40 15.19 -0.41
C LEU A 629 5.38 14.38 0.47
N ARG A 630 6.00 15.01 1.47
CA ARG A 630 6.85 14.33 2.46
C ARG A 630 6.02 13.72 3.60
N ILE A 631 4.93 14.38 4.04
CA ILE A 631 3.94 13.86 5.01
C ILE A 631 3.12 12.72 4.41
N ILE A 632 2.89 12.69 3.08
CA ILE A 632 2.22 11.59 2.38
C ILE A 632 2.96 10.27 2.60
N ARG A 633 4.28 10.29 2.85
CA ARG A 633 5.03 9.08 3.22
C ARG A 633 4.66 8.56 4.63
N TRP A 634 4.15 9.42 5.50
CA TRP A 634 3.61 9.07 6.81
C TRP A 634 2.15 8.65 6.77
N MET A 635 1.38 9.04 5.75
CA MET A 635 -0.04 8.69 5.60
C MET A 635 -0.34 7.19 5.78
N PRO A 636 0.44 6.24 5.22
CA PRO A 636 0.23 4.81 5.47
C PRO A 636 0.21 4.42 6.96
N HIS A 637 0.97 5.12 7.81
CA HIS A 637 1.02 4.86 9.26
C HIS A 637 -0.27 5.32 9.93
N PHE A 638 -0.69 6.56 9.65
CA PHE A 638 -1.96 7.08 10.11
C PHE A 638 -3.11 6.21 9.63
N THR A 639 -3.13 5.82 8.36
CA THR A 639 -4.13 4.89 7.82
C THR A 639 -4.17 3.59 8.62
N CYS A 640 -3.04 2.92 8.89
CA CYS A 640 -3.05 1.69 9.67
C CYS A 640 -3.62 1.88 11.08
N LEU A 641 -3.25 2.98 11.75
CA LEU A 641 -3.66 3.27 13.12
C LEU A 641 -5.14 3.60 13.21
N PHE A 642 -5.61 4.58 12.42
CA PHE A 642 -7.02 4.94 12.34
C PHE A 642 -7.87 3.76 11.93
N TYR A 643 -7.43 2.96 10.95
CA TYR A 643 -8.17 1.79 10.48
C TYR A 643 -8.36 0.75 11.60
N SER A 644 -7.28 0.42 12.33
CA SER A 644 -7.36 -0.56 13.42
C SER A 644 -8.26 -0.09 14.57
N TYR A 645 -8.15 1.17 14.98
CA TYR A 645 -8.98 1.74 16.03
C TYR A 645 -10.43 1.91 15.58
N ALA A 646 -10.69 2.34 14.35
CA ALA A 646 -12.05 2.48 13.83
C ALA A 646 -12.80 1.14 13.84
N ILE A 647 -12.13 0.04 13.45
CA ILE A 647 -12.73 -1.30 13.53
C ILE A 647 -13.00 -1.72 14.97
N LEU A 648 -12.04 -1.51 15.87
CA LEU A 648 -12.25 -1.78 17.30
C LEU A 648 -13.41 -0.95 17.86
N GLY A 649 -13.52 0.33 17.48
CA GLY A 649 -14.62 1.21 17.85
C GLY A 649 -15.96 0.71 17.34
N MET A 650 -16.05 0.28 16.08
CA MET A 650 -17.26 -0.33 15.54
C MET A 650 -17.64 -1.64 16.26
N TRP A 651 -16.67 -2.46 16.66
CA TRP A 651 -16.98 -3.69 17.42
C TRP A 651 -17.53 -3.39 18.81
N LEU A 652 -17.09 -2.30 19.44
CA LEU A 652 -17.44 -1.94 20.81
C LEU A 652 -18.67 -1.04 20.93
N PHE A 653 -18.88 -0.11 19.99
CA PHE A 653 -19.79 1.03 20.16
C PHE A 653 -20.85 1.17 19.06
N ARG A 654 -20.96 0.21 18.15
CA ARG A 654 -21.94 0.27 17.07
C ARG A 654 -23.37 0.14 17.58
N GLY A 655 -24.26 1.01 17.10
CA GLY A 655 -25.68 1.03 17.43
C GLY A 655 -25.99 1.41 18.88
N VAL A 656 -24.98 1.91 19.61
CA VAL A 656 -25.11 2.29 21.03
C VAL A 656 -25.78 3.66 21.17
N ILE A 657 -25.39 4.62 20.32
CA ILE A 657 -25.93 5.97 20.36
C ILE A 657 -27.27 5.94 19.63
N VAL A 658 -28.35 6.12 20.38
CA VAL A 658 -29.72 6.15 19.84
C VAL A 658 -30.36 7.47 20.25
N ALA A 659 -30.87 8.20 19.26
CA ALA A 659 -31.61 9.43 19.53
C ALA A 659 -32.99 9.09 20.13
N PRO A 660 -33.42 9.77 21.21
CA PRO A 660 -34.76 9.57 21.74
C PRO A 660 -35.83 10.00 20.71
N PRO A 661 -36.99 9.32 20.64
CA PRO A 661 -38.02 9.61 19.64
C PRO A 661 -38.54 11.07 19.72
N ASP A 662 -38.61 11.65 20.92
CA ASP A 662 -39.04 13.04 21.15
C ASP A 662 -37.86 14.01 21.34
N TRP A 663 -36.73 13.79 20.65
CA TRP A 663 -35.52 14.61 20.83
C TRP A 663 -35.72 16.11 20.59
N HIS A 664 -36.69 16.50 19.75
CA HIS A 664 -37.01 17.91 19.47
C HIS A 664 -37.61 18.66 20.67
N ASN A 665 -38.32 17.95 21.55
CA ASN A 665 -39.06 18.53 22.67
C ASN A 665 -38.37 18.31 24.02
N LYS A 666 -37.17 17.69 24.00
CA LYS A 666 -36.43 17.34 25.20
C LYS A 666 -35.32 18.35 25.45
N ASP A 667 -35.37 19.00 26.62
CA ASP A 667 -34.29 19.86 27.08
C ASP A 667 -33.12 19.01 27.58
N PHE A 668 -31.95 19.22 26.99
CA PHE A 668 -30.70 18.58 27.39
C PHE A 668 -29.86 19.53 28.25
N PRO A 669 -29.11 19.02 29.25
CA PRO A 669 -28.29 19.87 30.11
C PRO A 669 -27.21 20.59 29.30
N CYS A 670 -26.95 21.85 29.63
CA CYS A 670 -25.95 22.66 28.93
C CYS A 670 -24.54 22.04 29.02
N GLY A 671 -23.83 22.00 27.90
CA GLY A 671 -22.50 21.38 27.76
C GLY A 671 -22.50 19.87 27.56
N SER A 672 -23.67 19.24 27.45
CA SER A 672 -23.78 17.79 27.16
C SER A 672 -23.53 17.45 25.70
N PHE A 673 -23.31 16.17 25.44
CA PHE A 673 -23.12 15.63 24.09
C PHE A 673 -24.35 15.88 23.20
N GLU A 674 -25.53 15.71 23.77
CA GLU A 674 -26.83 15.85 23.12
C GLU A 674 -27.15 17.30 22.76
N GLN A 675 -26.94 18.22 23.71
CA GLN A 675 -27.16 19.66 23.50
C GLN A 675 -26.17 20.24 22.47
N SER A 676 -24.94 19.70 22.41
CA SER A 676 -23.91 20.11 21.46
C SER A 676 -24.13 19.57 20.03
N ASN A 677 -25.22 18.82 19.80
CA ASN A 677 -25.56 18.20 18.51
C ASN A 677 -24.49 17.23 17.96
N TYR A 678 -23.79 16.48 18.82
CA TYR A 678 -22.78 15.50 18.38
C TYR A 678 -23.35 14.15 17.91
N TRP A 679 -24.62 14.07 17.54
CA TRP A 679 -25.29 12.83 17.11
C TRP A 679 -24.67 12.14 15.88
N ALA A 680 -24.04 12.92 14.99
CA ALA A 680 -23.32 12.41 13.82
C ALA A 680 -21.98 11.72 14.17
N ASN A 681 -21.48 11.94 15.39
CA ASN A 681 -20.21 11.42 15.89
C ASN A 681 -20.45 10.09 16.62
N ASN A 682 -20.65 9.03 15.83
CA ASN A 682 -20.90 7.67 16.30
C ASN A 682 -19.92 6.67 15.68
N PHE A 683 -20.06 5.39 16.08
CA PHE A 683 -19.25 4.27 15.60
C PHE A 683 -20.09 3.27 14.79
N ASP A 684 -21.12 3.76 14.09
CA ASP A 684 -22.06 2.87 13.40
C ASP A 684 -21.52 2.34 12.08
N ASP A 685 -20.57 3.05 11.48
CA ASP A 685 -19.89 2.72 10.22
C ASP A 685 -18.42 3.15 10.27
N PHE A 686 -17.64 2.72 9.27
CA PHE A 686 -16.21 2.97 9.25
C PHE A 686 -15.87 4.46 9.09
N TYR A 687 -16.62 5.19 8.25
CA TYR A 687 -16.35 6.61 8.03
C TYR A 687 -16.65 7.45 9.28
N SER A 688 -17.83 7.29 9.87
CA SER A 688 -18.18 7.98 11.14
C SER A 688 -17.15 7.70 12.23
N SER A 689 -16.73 6.44 12.40
CA SER A 689 -15.70 6.04 13.36
C SER A 689 -14.37 6.77 13.15
N VAL A 690 -13.94 6.94 11.90
CA VAL A 690 -12.72 7.68 11.57
C VAL A 690 -12.85 9.17 11.92
N VAL A 691 -14.02 9.78 11.68
CA VAL A 691 -14.29 11.18 12.06
C VAL A 691 -14.25 11.36 13.57
N VAL A 692 -14.88 10.46 14.34
CA VAL A 692 -14.81 10.52 15.83
C VAL A 692 -13.38 10.41 16.32
N LEU A 693 -12.59 9.48 15.78
CA LEU A 693 -11.19 9.34 16.14
C LEU A 693 -10.37 10.58 15.78
N TYR A 694 -10.69 11.24 14.67
CA TYR A 694 -10.06 12.49 14.27
C TYR A 694 -10.41 13.63 15.23
N ASP A 695 -11.69 13.79 15.59
CA ASP A 695 -12.14 14.82 16.53
C ASP A 695 -11.52 14.64 17.92
N ILE A 696 -11.42 13.39 18.40
CA ILE A 696 -10.74 13.09 19.67
C ILE A 696 -9.23 13.30 19.54
N MET A 697 -8.64 13.04 18.36
CA MET A 697 -7.24 13.34 18.12
C MET A 697 -6.96 14.85 18.22
N LEU A 698 -7.91 15.73 17.89
CA LEU A 698 -7.75 17.18 18.05
C LEU A 698 -7.79 17.64 19.53
N ILE A 699 -8.12 16.75 20.48
CA ILE A 699 -8.19 17.00 21.94
C ILE A 699 -9.29 17.98 22.36
N ASN A 700 -9.79 18.85 21.48
CA ASN A 700 -10.83 19.80 21.85
C ASN A 700 -12.15 19.09 22.18
N ASN A 701 -12.81 19.49 23.28
CA ASN A 701 -14.07 18.90 23.77
C ASN A 701 -14.08 17.37 23.94
N TRP A 702 -12.91 16.70 23.93
CA TRP A 702 -12.85 15.24 24.03
C TRP A 702 -13.42 14.70 25.35
N GLY A 703 -13.38 15.51 26.41
CA GLY A 703 -14.06 15.23 27.68
C GLY A 703 -15.57 15.00 27.53
N THR A 704 -16.23 15.76 26.65
CA THR A 704 -17.67 15.61 26.36
C THR A 704 -17.96 14.30 25.64
N PHE A 705 -17.07 13.84 24.76
CA PHE A 705 -17.19 12.51 24.11
C PHE A 705 -17.03 11.37 25.12
N LEU A 706 -16.07 11.48 26.06
CA LEU A 706 -15.88 10.49 27.13
C LEU A 706 -17.13 10.34 27.99
N THR A 707 -17.72 11.46 28.42
CA THR A 707 -18.92 11.46 29.27
C THR A 707 -20.17 11.07 28.50
N GLY A 708 -20.29 11.50 27.23
CA GLY A 708 -21.39 11.16 26.35
C GLY A 708 -21.44 9.67 26.04
N ILE A 709 -20.33 9.08 25.60
CA ILE A 709 -20.33 7.64 25.27
C ILE A 709 -20.44 6.77 26.53
N ARG A 710 -19.92 7.24 27.68
CA ARG A 710 -20.14 6.58 28.97
C ARG A 710 -21.62 6.51 29.35
N SER A 711 -22.42 7.54 29.06
CA SER A 711 -23.84 7.54 29.43
C SER A 711 -24.65 6.47 28.69
N PHE A 712 -24.24 6.12 27.46
CA PHE A 712 -24.86 5.06 26.66
C PHE A 712 -24.23 3.67 26.86
N THR A 713 -23.08 3.56 27.53
CA THR A 713 -22.33 2.30 27.67
C THR A 713 -21.96 1.98 29.13
N THR A 714 -20.67 1.82 29.39
CA THR A 714 -20.08 1.50 30.70
C THR A 714 -18.87 2.39 30.94
N ARG A 715 -18.39 2.44 32.19
CA ARG A 715 -17.17 3.21 32.56
C ARG A 715 -15.92 2.72 31.80
N TRP A 716 -15.86 1.44 31.43
CA TRP A 716 -14.71 0.86 30.72
C TRP A 716 -14.50 1.42 29.30
N SER A 717 -15.52 2.01 28.69
CA SER A 717 -15.42 2.68 27.38
C SER A 717 -14.37 3.79 27.38
N GLN A 718 -14.16 4.44 28.53
CA GLN A 718 -13.19 5.52 28.69
C GLN A 718 -11.75 5.06 28.47
N LEU A 719 -11.42 3.80 28.77
CA LEU A 719 -10.09 3.25 28.52
C LEU A 719 -9.73 3.25 27.03
N TYR A 720 -10.70 2.98 26.15
CA TYR A 720 -10.49 3.02 24.70
C TYR A 720 -10.10 4.42 24.20
N PHE A 721 -10.77 5.45 24.70
CA PHE A 721 -10.49 6.83 24.32
C PHE A 721 -9.19 7.36 24.93
N VAL A 722 -8.89 7.00 26.18
CA VAL A 722 -7.62 7.32 26.83
C VAL A 722 -6.45 6.61 26.11
N SER A 723 -6.62 5.35 25.71
CA SER A 723 -5.60 4.64 24.93
C SER A 723 -5.39 5.25 23.54
N TRP A 724 -6.48 5.66 22.88
CA TRP A 724 -6.40 6.40 21.61
C TRP A 724 -5.66 7.72 21.78
N TRP A 725 -6.01 8.54 22.78
CA TRP A 725 -5.32 9.79 23.08
C TRP A 725 -3.82 9.57 23.31
N PHE A 726 -3.46 8.57 24.12
CA PHE A 726 -2.05 8.27 24.40
C PHE A 726 -1.30 7.85 23.12
N ILE A 727 -1.88 6.99 22.29
CA ILE A 727 -1.21 6.53 21.06
C ILE A 727 -1.18 7.65 20.00
N SER A 728 -2.31 8.30 19.71
CA SER A 728 -2.42 9.34 18.67
C SER A 728 -1.65 10.61 19.03
N ASN A 729 -2.00 11.24 20.15
CA ASN A 729 -1.51 12.56 20.52
C ASN A 729 -0.17 12.51 21.20
N VAL A 730 -0.08 11.72 22.28
CA VAL A 730 1.15 11.65 23.03
C VAL A 730 2.22 11.02 22.15
N TYR A 731 1.95 9.90 21.49
CA TYR A 731 2.99 9.17 20.76
C TYR A 731 3.21 9.63 19.31
N ILE A 732 2.21 9.49 18.44
CA ILE A 732 2.39 9.66 16.99
C ILE A 732 2.58 11.13 16.59
N LEU A 733 1.74 12.04 17.07
CA LEU A 733 1.85 13.45 16.71
C LEU A 733 3.18 14.07 17.17
N ALA A 734 3.66 13.71 18.37
CA ALA A 734 4.97 14.13 18.84
C ALA A 734 6.12 13.64 17.93
N LEU A 735 6.02 12.42 17.39
CA LEU A 735 7.01 11.89 16.44
C LEU A 735 6.97 12.62 15.10
N VAL A 736 5.77 12.92 14.59
CA VAL A 736 5.60 13.69 13.36
C VAL A 736 6.15 15.11 13.53
N LEU A 737 5.89 15.76 14.66
CA LEU A 737 6.46 17.06 14.99
C LEU A 737 7.99 17.01 15.01
N GLY A 738 8.58 16.02 15.69
CA GLY A 738 10.03 15.84 15.72
C GLY A 738 10.64 15.65 14.32
N PHE A 739 9.97 14.87 13.45
CA PHE A 739 10.38 14.70 12.07
C PHE A 739 10.28 16.00 11.25
N ILE A 740 9.21 16.77 11.42
CA ILE A 740 9.04 18.06 10.74
C ILE A 740 10.14 19.04 11.17
N VAL A 741 10.44 19.13 12.47
CA VAL A 741 11.48 20.01 13.01
C VAL A 741 12.85 19.64 12.46
N GLU A 742 13.22 18.35 12.45
CA GLU A 742 14.51 17.90 11.91
C GLU A 742 14.60 18.12 10.38
N LEU A 743 13.52 17.88 9.64
CA LEU A 743 13.49 18.20 8.20
C LEU A 743 13.66 19.69 7.94
N PHE A 744 13.04 20.53 8.77
CA PHE A 744 13.12 21.97 8.66
C PHE A 744 14.54 22.46 8.95
N SER A 745 15.14 22.03 10.06
CA SER A 745 16.51 22.42 10.44
C SER A 745 17.53 22.03 9.37
N LEU A 746 17.41 20.84 8.77
CA LEU A 746 18.27 20.39 7.69
C LEU A 746 18.11 21.20 6.40
N ASN A 747 16.89 21.61 6.06
CA ASN A 747 16.66 22.47 4.91
C ASN A 747 17.25 23.87 5.14
N VAL A 748 17.16 24.40 6.37
CA VAL A 748 17.74 25.70 6.73
C VAL A 748 19.27 25.67 6.62
N ALA A 749 19.93 24.67 7.21
CA ALA A 749 21.38 24.51 7.12
C ALA A 749 21.88 24.42 5.66
N ARG A 750 21.12 23.77 4.77
CA ARG A 750 21.43 23.72 3.33
C ARG A 750 21.37 25.10 2.67
N ILE A 751 20.39 25.91 3.03
CA ILE A 751 20.23 27.26 2.44
C ILE A 751 21.42 28.12 2.83
N GLU A 752 21.87 28.05 4.08
CA GLU A 752 23.04 28.77 4.57
C GLU A 752 24.33 28.37 3.81
N GLU A 753 24.53 27.08 3.53
CA GLU A 753 25.69 26.62 2.73
C GLU A 753 25.65 27.12 1.28
N ASN A 754 24.47 27.14 0.65
CA ASN A 754 24.32 27.64 -0.71
C ASN A 754 24.56 29.15 -0.82
N ILE A 755 24.33 29.91 0.25
CA ILE A 755 24.58 31.37 0.28
C ILE A 755 26.08 31.66 0.44
N GLY A 756 26.85 30.76 1.07
CA GLY A 756 28.30 30.90 1.26
C GLY A 756 29.19 30.35 0.13
N GLY A 757 28.61 29.65 -0.86
CA GLY A 757 29.35 29.04 -1.98
C GLY A 757 29.42 29.93 -3.21
N ASP A 758 30.63 30.08 -3.78
CA ASP A 758 30.88 30.83 -5.01
C ASP A 758 29.95 30.38 -6.15
N GLY A 759 29.34 31.34 -6.85
CA GLY A 759 28.18 31.17 -7.73
C GLY A 759 28.36 30.31 -9.00
N SER A 760 29.42 29.51 -9.09
CA SER A 760 29.74 28.64 -10.24
C SER A 760 29.24 27.20 -10.12
N SER A 761 28.72 26.80 -8.95
CA SER A 761 28.22 25.43 -8.72
C SER A 761 26.68 25.36 -8.65
N GLN A 762 25.99 25.97 -9.62
CA GLN A 762 24.55 25.78 -9.74
C GLN A 762 24.23 24.38 -10.29
N THR A 763 23.12 23.80 -9.81
CA THR A 763 22.43 22.58 -10.28
C THR A 763 22.76 21.21 -9.67
N TYR A 764 22.86 21.11 -8.34
CA TYR A 764 22.52 19.85 -7.64
C TYR A 764 21.20 20.00 -6.88
N PHE A 765 20.09 19.61 -7.53
CA PHE A 765 18.79 19.52 -6.87
C PHE A 765 18.74 18.23 -6.03
N VAL A 766 19.37 18.26 -4.86
CA VAL A 766 19.39 17.16 -3.89
C VAL A 766 17.97 16.87 -3.41
N LYS A 767 17.45 15.70 -3.79
CA LYS A 767 16.11 15.21 -3.45
C LYS A 767 16.15 14.11 -2.40
N THR A 768 17.29 13.44 -2.27
CA THR A 768 17.39 12.26 -1.43
C THR A 768 17.85 12.62 -0.02
N LEU A 769 16.96 12.40 0.95
CA LEU A 769 17.18 12.52 2.40
C LEU A 769 18.40 11.73 2.91
N PHE A 770 18.87 10.79 2.09
CA PHE A 770 20.17 10.13 2.18
C PHE A 770 21.37 11.08 2.28
N HIS A 771 21.42 12.10 1.41
CA HIS A 771 22.55 13.03 1.32
C HIS A 771 22.57 14.03 2.48
N LEU A 772 21.40 14.40 3.02
CA LEU A 772 21.29 15.34 4.16
C LEU A 772 22.01 14.82 5.41
N PHE A 773 21.95 13.51 5.63
CA PHE A 773 22.60 12.87 6.78
C PHE A 773 23.96 12.28 6.47
N LYS A 774 24.45 12.35 5.22
CA LYS A 774 25.71 11.71 4.81
C LYS A 774 26.87 12.10 5.71
N ARG A 775 26.95 13.36 6.16
CA ARG A 775 27.99 13.84 7.08
C ARG A 775 27.96 13.18 8.47
N SER A 776 26.79 12.72 8.92
CA SER A 776 26.62 12.02 10.18
C SER A 776 26.82 10.50 10.08
N LEU A 777 26.99 9.98 8.87
CA LEU A 777 27.15 8.55 8.61
C LEU A 777 28.63 8.18 8.52
N ARG A 778 29.00 7.11 9.21
CA ARG A 778 30.36 6.55 9.14
C ARG A 778 30.47 5.68 7.89
N GLU A 779 31.51 5.85 7.07
CA GLU A 779 31.75 4.89 6.00
C GLU A 779 32.18 3.53 6.59
N PRO A 780 31.53 2.42 6.17
CA PRO A 780 31.92 1.09 6.64
C PRO A 780 33.31 0.73 6.13
N SER A 781 34.12 0.12 6.99
CA SER A 781 35.46 -0.35 6.62
C SER A 781 35.39 -1.55 5.69
N ASP A 782 36.39 -1.72 4.82
CA ASP A 782 36.46 -2.86 3.91
C ASP A 782 36.52 -4.19 4.67
N ASP A 783 37.12 -4.23 5.85
CA ASP A 783 37.16 -5.42 6.71
C ASP A 783 35.77 -5.84 7.20
N GLU A 784 34.94 -4.88 7.64
CA GLU A 784 33.56 -5.14 8.05
C GLU A 784 32.72 -5.69 6.88
N ILE A 785 32.92 -5.14 5.69
CA ILE A 785 32.25 -5.59 4.46
C ILE A 785 32.70 -7.00 4.08
N ASN A 786 34.01 -7.24 4.05
CA ASN A 786 34.59 -8.55 3.69
C ASN A 786 34.18 -9.64 4.68
N PHE A 787 34.13 -9.33 5.98
CA PHE A 787 33.63 -10.24 7.01
C PHE A 787 32.16 -10.60 6.77
N ALA A 788 31.30 -9.61 6.53
CA ALA A 788 29.88 -9.84 6.25
C ALA A 788 29.67 -10.62 4.94
N LEU A 789 30.47 -10.34 3.91
CA LEU A 789 30.44 -11.03 2.63
C LEU A 789 30.88 -12.48 2.74
N LYS A 790 31.91 -12.78 3.54
CA LYS A 790 32.34 -14.16 3.85
C LYS A 790 31.25 -14.93 4.59
N LYS A 791 30.60 -14.29 5.57
CA LYS A 791 29.43 -14.85 6.27
C LYS A 791 28.28 -15.13 5.30
N TYR A 792 28.04 -14.23 4.35
CA TYR A 792 27.04 -14.39 3.30
C TYR A 792 27.36 -15.58 2.37
N LYS A 793 28.57 -15.66 1.78
CA LYS A 793 28.96 -16.75 0.87
C LYS A 793 28.80 -18.13 1.51
N ARG A 794 29.20 -18.29 2.78
CA ARG A 794 29.04 -19.55 3.55
C ARG A 794 27.57 -19.98 3.71
N LEU A 795 26.68 -19.02 3.92
CA LEU A 795 25.25 -19.32 4.09
C LEU A 795 24.60 -19.82 2.79
N TYR A 796 25.12 -19.42 1.64
CA TYR A 796 24.53 -19.75 0.33
C TYR A 796 25.09 -21.03 -0.29
N GLN A 797 26.38 -21.31 -0.13
CA GLN A 797 27.00 -22.56 -0.64
C GLN A 797 26.34 -23.83 -0.07
N ASN A 798 25.84 -23.79 1.17
CA ASN A 798 25.19 -24.94 1.82
C ASN A 798 23.70 -25.14 1.46
N THR A 799 23.14 -24.37 0.53
CA THR A 799 21.68 -24.31 0.27
C THR A 799 21.23 -24.83 -1.11
N GLU A 800 22.15 -25.12 -2.03
CA GLU A 800 21.80 -25.42 -3.42
C GLU A 800 21.16 -26.80 -3.64
N GLU A 801 21.36 -27.78 -2.74
CA GLU A 801 20.93 -29.17 -2.97
C GLU A 801 19.60 -29.56 -2.27
N ASP A 802 19.30 -29.07 -1.06
CA ASP A 802 18.14 -29.57 -0.27
C ASP A 802 16.80 -28.86 -0.54
N ASP A 803 16.83 -27.60 -0.96
CA ASP A 803 15.65 -26.71 -0.95
C ASP A 803 14.70 -26.91 -2.14
N HIS A 804 15.16 -27.53 -3.25
CA HIS A 804 14.40 -27.55 -4.50
C HIS A 804 13.19 -28.50 -4.45
N TYR A 805 13.33 -29.65 -3.79
CA TYR A 805 12.30 -30.69 -3.72
C TYR A 805 11.29 -30.42 -2.62
N THR A 806 11.76 -30.05 -1.42
CA THR A 806 10.90 -29.74 -0.26
C THR A 806 9.98 -28.56 -0.53
N LEU A 807 10.47 -27.50 -1.17
CA LEU A 807 9.67 -26.32 -1.44
C LEU A 807 8.63 -26.55 -2.55
N LYS A 808 8.99 -27.29 -3.62
CA LYS A 808 8.01 -27.69 -4.65
C LYS A 808 6.92 -28.57 -4.07
N PHE A 809 7.27 -29.50 -3.19
CA PHE A 809 6.31 -30.38 -2.52
C PHE A 809 5.36 -29.60 -1.60
N ILE A 810 5.88 -28.71 -0.75
CA ILE A 810 5.06 -27.88 0.14
C ILE A 810 4.13 -26.96 -0.67
N ILE A 811 4.64 -26.33 -1.72
CA ILE A 811 3.84 -25.48 -2.61
C ILE A 811 2.75 -26.30 -3.31
N LEU A 812 3.08 -27.48 -3.83
CA LEU A 812 2.12 -28.35 -4.52
C LEU A 812 1.03 -28.85 -3.57
N CYS A 813 1.39 -29.38 -2.40
CA CYS A 813 0.42 -29.82 -1.39
C CYS A 813 -0.47 -28.66 -0.94
N PHE A 814 0.08 -27.46 -0.78
CA PHE A 814 -0.69 -26.30 -0.38
C PHE A 814 -1.61 -25.79 -1.50
N LEU A 815 -1.14 -25.74 -2.76
CA LEU A 815 -1.97 -25.38 -3.91
C LEU A 815 -3.11 -26.38 -4.11
N LEU A 816 -2.87 -27.68 -3.91
CA LEU A 816 -3.90 -28.71 -3.94
C LEU A 816 -4.92 -28.50 -2.81
N PHE A 817 -4.46 -28.22 -1.58
CA PHE A 817 -5.33 -27.89 -0.46
C PHE A 817 -6.20 -26.65 -0.75
N MET A 818 -5.60 -25.59 -1.30
CA MET A 818 -6.32 -24.37 -1.69
C MET A 818 -7.30 -24.59 -2.83
N ALA A 819 -6.94 -25.41 -3.83
CA ALA A 819 -7.85 -25.78 -4.91
C ALA A 819 -9.06 -26.54 -4.35
N THR A 820 -8.87 -27.44 -3.38
CA THR A 820 -9.99 -28.13 -2.72
C THR A 820 -10.87 -27.20 -1.89
N ILE A 821 -10.27 -26.21 -1.19
CA ILE A 821 -11.02 -25.20 -0.44
C ILE A 821 -11.78 -24.29 -1.39
N PHE A 822 -11.15 -23.82 -2.47
CA PHE A 822 -11.78 -22.96 -3.45
C PHE A 822 -12.92 -23.69 -4.16
N ALA A 823 -12.74 -24.95 -4.52
CA ALA A 823 -13.80 -25.79 -5.07
C ALA A 823 -14.97 -25.97 -4.09
N LYS A 824 -14.70 -26.12 -2.78
CA LYS A 824 -15.74 -26.21 -1.74
C LYS A 824 -16.46 -24.86 -1.51
N ILE A 825 -15.74 -23.74 -1.44
CA ILE A 825 -16.31 -22.40 -1.31
C ILE A 825 -17.15 -22.06 -2.55
N PHE A 826 -16.64 -22.35 -3.74
CA PHE A 826 -17.35 -22.16 -5.00
C PHE A 826 -18.58 -23.07 -5.08
N GLY A 827 -18.48 -24.31 -4.63
CA GLY A 827 -19.62 -25.23 -4.50
C GLY A 827 -20.68 -24.73 -3.51
N LEU A 828 -20.28 -24.21 -2.35
CA LEU A 828 -21.18 -23.60 -1.36
C LEU A 828 -21.83 -22.31 -1.87
N MET A 829 -21.08 -21.48 -2.60
CA MET A 829 -21.57 -20.27 -3.24
C MET A 829 -22.60 -20.60 -4.33
N ILE A 830 -22.35 -21.65 -5.14
CA ILE A 830 -23.34 -22.17 -6.08
C ILE A 830 -24.59 -22.65 -5.33
N LEU A 831 -24.42 -23.35 -4.21
CA LEU A 831 -25.54 -23.85 -3.41
C LEU A 831 -26.39 -22.70 -2.81
N GLU A 832 -25.74 -21.63 -2.34
CA GLU A 832 -26.39 -20.47 -1.72
C GLU A 832 -27.03 -19.56 -2.77
N ILE A 833 -26.38 -19.37 -3.93
CA ILE A 833 -27.00 -18.74 -5.11
C ILE A 833 -28.22 -19.56 -5.51
N CYS A 834 -28.10 -20.87 -5.68
CA CYS A 834 -29.24 -21.75 -5.96
C CYS A 834 -30.33 -21.66 -4.88
N TYR A 835 -29.98 -21.51 -3.60
CA TYR A 835 -30.94 -21.37 -2.50
C TYR A 835 -31.76 -20.06 -2.61
N ASP A 836 -31.09 -18.93 -2.86
CA ASP A 836 -31.73 -17.62 -2.99
C ASP A 836 -32.55 -17.48 -4.29
N THR A 837 -32.16 -18.13 -5.39
CA THR A 837 -32.96 -18.13 -6.64
C THR A 837 -34.08 -19.17 -6.69
N PHE A 838 -34.03 -20.28 -5.94
CA PHE A 838 -35.00 -21.39 -6.12
C PHE A 838 -36.12 -21.55 -5.08
N PHE A 839 -35.96 -21.15 -3.80
CA PHE A 839 -36.84 -21.74 -2.76
C PHE A 839 -37.65 -20.74 -1.92
N PHE A 840 -38.73 -20.24 -2.52
CA PHE A 840 -39.80 -19.50 -1.83
C PHE A 840 -40.80 -20.38 -1.04
N ASN A 841 -40.60 -21.71 -0.93
CA ASN A 841 -41.49 -22.61 -0.16
C ASN A 841 -40.70 -23.52 0.80
N GLY A 842 -40.76 -23.18 2.09
CA GLY A 842 -39.85 -23.64 3.14
C GLY A 842 -40.20 -24.92 3.89
N GLN A 843 -40.40 -26.06 3.20
CA GLN A 843 -40.55 -27.36 3.91
C GLN A 843 -39.44 -28.39 3.64
N TRP A 844 -38.71 -28.29 2.52
CA TRP A 844 -37.64 -29.26 2.16
C TRP A 844 -36.24 -28.90 2.70
N VAL A 845 -36.11 -27.76 3.38
CA VAL A 845 -34.82 -27.17 3.78
C VAL A 845 -34.18 -27.88 4.97
N ASN A 846 -34.97 -28.43 5.90
CA ASN A 846 -34.43 -29.06 7.10
C ASN A 846 -33.90 -30.48 6.85
N GLU A 847 -34.50 -31.24 5.93
CA GLU A 847 -34.09 -32.61 5.63
C GLU A 847 -32.77 -32.66 4.84
N ILE A 848 -32.56 -31.76 3.87
CA ILE A 848 -31.31 -31.71 3.10
C ILE A 848 -30.15 -31.18 3.96
N ARG A 849 -30.43 -30.27 4.90
CA ARG A 849 -29.42 -29.76 5.84
C ARG A 849 -28.93 -30.84 6.80
N GLU A 850 -29.82 -31.71 7.28
CA GLU A 850 -29.41 -32.86 8.10
C GLU A 850 -28.60 -33.89 7.29
N VAL A 851 -29.02 -34.21 6.06
CA VAL A 851 -28.30 -35.18 5.22
C VAL A 851 -26.90 -34.69 4.83
N TYR A 852 -26.71 -33.39 4.62
CA TYR A 852 -25.40 -32.83 4.24
C TYR A 852 -24.48 -32.56 5.43
N MET A 853 -25.01 -32.18 6.60
CA MET A 853 -24.20 -32.04 7.83
C MET A 853 -23.68 -33.37 8.37
N ILE A 854 -24.31 -34.49 8.01
CA ILE A 854 -23.86 -35.84 8.38
C ILE A 854 -22.70 -36.34 7.47
N HIS A 855 -22.49 -35.71 6.30
CA HIS A 855 -21.47 -36.12 5.31
C HIS A 855 -20.25 -35.18 5.17
N VAL A 856 -20.26 -34.02 5.82
CA VAL A 856 -19.09 -33.12 5.98
C VAL A 856 -18.35 -33.46 7.26
#